data_AF-N6U5U0-F1
#
_entry.id   AF-N6U5U0-F1
#
_cell.length_a   1.000
_cell.length_b   1.000
_cell.length_c   1.000
_cell.angle_alpha   90.00
_cell.angle_beta   90.00
_cell.angle_gamma   90.00
#
_symmetry.space_group_name_H-M   'P 1'
#
loop_
_entity.id
_entity.type
_entity.pdbx_description
1 polymer ?
#
loop_
_entity_poly.entity_id
_entity_poly.type
_entity_poly.pdbx_seq_one_letter_code
_entity_poly.pdbx_strand_id
1 'polypeptide(L)'
;MITASHNPEPDNGVKLVDPMGEMLEQSWEKWATKIANVTDDKLENVIHDIIKECDIQNMNDRPEIVVGKDTRPSSPSLAKAVFDGVLAMGGKPIDYGIVTTPQLHYFVVCKNTNRAYGQPTEEGYYRKLTNAFNKVRGEKLNNGNYTNSILYDGANGVGAKKVKYLKEGLAGSLLIDMYNDEIIGSGKLNYLCGADFVKTQQAFPTGLPRTPNTRCCSVDGDADRLVYYYLDESGKFHLMDGDRIATLIAGYLKEILEKTGMAQKLKLGLVQTAYANGASTDYITNKLQVPVACVPTGVKWLHHKALEYDIGVYFEANGHGTVVFNAEAKEKLRNAFQLNNLTREQKDATSRLINIIDIINETVGDAISDMLLVETILHAKGWDITQWEAAYADLPNRLLKVTVQDRTVISTTDAERKCSTPVGLQEEIDKIVAKYSKGRSFVRPSGGKPEYIVGGKYRLVRKIGSGSFGDIYLGINITNGEEVAVKLEAIRARHPQLLYESKLYRILHGGIGIPHIRYYGQEKDHNVLVMDLLGPSLEDLFNFCSRRFTIKTVLMLADQMIGRIEYVHCKSFIHRDIKPDNFLMGIGRHCNKLFLIDFGLAKKYRDSRTRQHILYREDKNLTGTARYASINAHLGIEQSRRDDMESLGYVLMYFNRGCLPWQGLKAATKKQKYEKISEKKMSTPVEVLCKGFPAEFSMYLNYCRGLRFEEPPDYMYLRQLFRILFRTLNHQYDYTFDWTLLKQKTGVPLVGPMVSMPVPPTSAAVAAQPSNR
;
A
#
# COMPACT_ATOMS: atom_id res chain seq x y z
N MET A 1 -4.17 -14.90 4.95
CA MET A 1 -4.35 -13.47 5.29
C MET A 1 -4.07 -12.60 4.09
N ILE A 2 -4.91 -11.61 3.80
CA ILE A 2 -4.67 -10.61 2.73
C ILE A 2 -4.30 -9.30 3.38
N THR A 3 -3.02 -8.94 3.27
CA THR A 3 -2.45 -7.74 3.86
C THR A 3 -1.03 -7.53 3.35
N ALA A 4 -0.56 -6.28 3.43
CA ALA A 4 0.86 -5.95 3.37
C ALA A 4 1.39 -5.27 4.66
N SER A 5 0.74 -5.49 5.82
CA SER A 5 1.25 -5.06 7.14
C SER A 5 1.63 -3.56 7.14
N HIS A 6 2.86 -3.22 7.51
CA HIS A 6 3.45 -1.88 7.55
C HIS A 6 3.62 -1.18 6.19
N ASN A 7 3.46 -1.86 5.05
CA ASN A 7 3.65 -1.24 3.74
C ASN A 7 2.67 -0.07 3.48
N PRO A 8 3.00 0.84 2.56
CA PRO A 8 2.08 1.91 2.12
C PRO A 8 0.75 1.35 1.58
N GLU A 9 -0.35 2.08 1.76
CA GLU A 9 -1.73 1.67 1.38
C GLU A 9 -1.89 1.03 -0.02
N PRO A 10 -1.22 1.50 -1.10
CA PRO A 10 -1.39 0.93 -2.44
C PRO A 10 -0.84 -0.49 -2.61
N ASP A 11 0.12 -0.90 -1.77
CA ASP A 11 0.64 -2.26 -1.79
C ASP A 11 -0.39 -3.23 -1.20
N ASN A 12 -0.28 -4.52 -1.51
CA ASN A 12 -0.98 -5.58 -0.79
C ASN A 12 -0.22 -6.91 -0.95
N GLY A 13 -0.64 -7.93 -0.22
CA GLY A 13 -0.01 -9.24 -0.23
C GLY A 13 -0.96 -10.33 0.25
N VAL A 14 -0.51 -11.57 0.11
CA VAL A 14 -1.20 -12.76 0.62
C VAL A 14 -0.19 -13.59 1.42
N LYS A 15 -0.54 -13.92 2.66
CA LYS A 15 0.21 -14.82 3.55
C LYS A 15 -0.61 -16.10 3.78
N LEU A 16 0.03 -17.26 3.72
CA LEU A 16 -0.58 -18.55 4.06
C LEU A 16 -0.28 -18.90 5.52
N VAL A 17 -1.27 -19.52 6.18
CA VAL A 17 -1.24 -19.88 7.60
C VAL A 17 -1.53 -21.38 7.70
N ASP A 18 -0.64 -22.10 8.38
CA ASP A 18 -0.72 -23.54 8.56
C ASP A 18 -1.65 -23.92 9.74
N PRO A 19 -2.02 -25.21 9.87
CA PRO A 19 -3.12 -25.62 10.74
C PRO A 19 -3.02 -25.24 12.21
N MET A 20 -1.81 -25.16 12.79
CA MET A 20 -1.59 -24.76 14.19
C MET A 20 -1.45 -23.25 14.36
N GLY A 21 -1.75 -22.46 13.32
CA GLY A 21 -1.69 -21.00 13.32
C GLY A 21 -0.27 -20.46 13.06
N GLU A 22 0.66 -21.29 12.63
CA GLU A 22 2.01 -20.95 12.24
C GLU A 22 2.09 -20.44 10.79
N MET A 23 3.23 -19.84 10.43
CA MET A 23 3.49 -19.44 9.04
C MET A 23 3.74 -20.68 8.18
N LEU A 24 3.31 -20.62 6.91
CA LEU A 24 3.53 -21.69 5.92
C LEU A 24 4.93 -22.32 6.02
N GLU A 25 4.98 -23.65 6.06
CA GLU A 25 6.22 -24.41 6.03
C GLU A 25 7.16 -23.97 4.90
N GLN A 26 8.44 -23.78 5.19
CA GLN A 26 9.41 -23.23 4.24
C GLN A 26 9.54 -24.08 2.97
N SER A 27 9.41 -25.40 3.07
CA SER A 27 9.47 -26.32 1.94
C SER A 27 8.36 -26.05 0.90
N TRP A 28 7.25 -25.41 1.30
CA TRP A 28 6.12 -25.06 0.44
C TRP A 28 6.25 -23.68 -0.22
N GLU A 29 7.16 -22.81 0.23
CA GLU A 29 7.37 -21.49 -0.38
C GLU A 29 7.84 -21.58 -1.83
N LYS A 30 8.64 -22.61 -2.15
CA LYS A 30 9.09 -22.89 -3.51
C LYS A 30 7.90 -23.17 -4.44
N TRP A 31 6.88 -23.86 -3.94
CA TRP A 31 5.68 -24.21 -4.68
C TRP A 31 4.79 -22.99 -4.91
N ALA A 32 4.56 -22.20 -3.86
CA ALA A 32 3.85 -20.93 -3.99
C ALA A 32 4.55 -19.99 -5.00
N THR A 33 5.88 -19.94 -4.97
CA THR A 33 6.68 -19.16 -5.93
C THR A 33 6.58 -19.71 -7.35
N LYS A 34 6.61 -21.04 -7.54
CA LYS A 34 6.48 -21.67 -8.86
C LYS A 34 5.09 -21.40 -9.45
N ILE A 35 4.03 -21.52 -8.65
CA ILE A 35 2.64 -21.18 -9.04
C ILE A 35 2.53 -19.70 -9.42
N ALA A 36 3.13 -18.79 -8.65
CA ALA A 36 3.02 -17.36 -8.92
C ALA A 36 3.77 -16.91 -10.20
N ASN A 37 4.75 -17.67 -10.68
CA ASN A 37 5.59 -17.30 -11.83
C ASN A 37 5.30 -18.10 -13.10
N VAL A 38 4.45 -19.14 -13.04
CA VAL A 38 4.10 -19.95 -14.21
C VAL A 38 3.05 -19.23 -15.06
N THR A 39 3.06 -19.48 -16.37
CA THR A 39 2.01 -19.02 -17.28
C THR A 39 0.74 -19.86 -17.11
N ASP A 40 -0.42 -19.26 -17.36
CA ASP A 40 -1.73 -19.91 -17.16
C ASP A 40 -1.85 -21.27 -17.86
N ASP A 41 -1.29 -21.43 -19.06
CA ASP A 41 -1.30 -22.67 -19.85
C ASP A 41 -0.50 -23.82 -19.23
N LYS A 42 0.37 -23.52 -18.26
CA LYS A 42 1.23 -24.50 -17.59
C LYS A 42 0.87 -24.70 -16.11
N LEU A 43 -0.12 -23.97 -15.59
CA LEU A 43 -0.49 -24.04 -14.18
C LEU A 43 -0.94 -25.46 -13.76
N GLU A 44 -1.73 -26.13 -14.59
CA GLU A 44 -2.21 -27.50 -14.35
C GLU A 44 -1.05 -28.50 -14.22
N ASN A 45 -0.01 -28.37 -15.06
CA ASN A 45 1.18 -29.21 -14.96
C ASN A 45 1.92 -29.00 -13.63
N VAL A 46 2.04 -27.74 -13.17
CA VAL A 46 2.66 -27.45 -11.88
C VAL A 46 1.85 -28.02 -10.72
N ILE A 47 0.52 -27.99 -10.81
CA ILE A 47 -0.36 -28.62 -9.82
C ILE A 47 -0.15 -30.14 -9.81
N HIS A 48 -0.06 -30.78 -10.97
CA HIS A 48 0.27 -32.21 -11.07
C HIS A 48 1.64 -32.55 -10.48
N ASP A 49 2.66 -31.72 -10.72
CA ASP A 49 3.98 -31.87 -10.10
C ASP A 49 3.86 -31.85 -8.57
N ILE A 50 3.10 -30.90 -8.01
CA ILE A 50 2.90 -30.79 -6.55
C ILE A 50 2.20 -32.03 -6.00
N ILE A 51 1.12 -32.48 -6.63
CA ILE A 51 0.37 -33.67 -6.19
C ILE A 51 1.29 -34.89 -6.16
N LYS A 52 2.11 -35.05 -7.20
CA LYS A 52 3.04 -36.19 -7.34
C LYS A 52 4.21 -36.09 -6.36
N GLU A 53 4.86 -34.93 -6.26
CA GLU A 53 6.05 -34.76 -5.42
C GLU A 53 5.73 -34.70 -3.93
N CYS A 54 4.57 -34.14 -3.56
CA CYS A 54 4.11 -34.08 -2.18
C CYS A 54 3.24 -35.29 -1.79
N ASP A 55 3.06 -36.27 -2.69
CA ASP A 55 2.28 -37.49 -2.47
C ASP A 55 0.86 -37.21 -1.93
N ILE A 56 0.14 -36.28 -2.58
CA ILE A 56 -1.19 -35.86 -2.13
C ILE A 56 -2.23 -36.90 -2.55
N GLN A 57 -2.60 -37.78 -1.61
CA GLN A 57 -3.52 -38.90 -1.86
C GLN A 57 -5.00 -38.52 -1.76
N ASN A 58 -5.35 -37.51 -0.97
CA ASN A 58 -6.74 -37.19 -0.60
C ASN A 58 -7.40 -36.18 -1.55
N MET A 59 -7.39 -36.46 -2.84
CA MET A 59 -7.89 -35.53 -3.88
C MET A 59 -9.41 -35.30 -3.85
N ASN A 60 -10.15 -36.12 -3.10
CA ASN A 60 -11.60 -35.99 -2.93
C ASN A 60 -11.99 -35.16 -1.70
N ASP A 61 -11.03 -34.80 -0.84
CA ASP A 61 -11.31 -33.99 0.34
C ASP A 61 -11.73 -32.58 -0.09
N ARG A 62 -12.64 -31.99 0.68
CA ARG A 62 -13.11 -30.60 0.47
C ARG A 62 -12.63 -29.74 1.64
N PRO A 63 -11.36 -29.30 1.64
CA PRO A 63 -10.79 -28.58 2.77
C PRO A 63 -11.48 -27.22 2.97
N GLU A 64 -11.67 -26.84 4.24
CA GLU A 64 -12.12 -25.50 4.60
C GLU A 64 -10.91 -24.54 4.63
N ILE A 65 -10.93 -23.50 3.80
CA ILE A 65 -9.86 -22.49 3.75
C ILE A 65 -10.38 -21.18 4.34
N VAL A 66 -9.77 -20.78 5.46
CA VAL A 66 -10.14 -19.55 6.17
C VAL A 66 -9.45 -18.35 5.54
N VAL A 67 -10.21 -17.30 5.22
CA VAL A 67 -9.68 -16.08 4.62
C VAL A 67 -10.10 -14.87 5.44
N GLY A 68 -9.10 -14.07 5.80
CA GLY A 68 -9.26 -12.75 6.40
C GLY A 68 -8.49 -11.72 5.61
N LYS A 69 -8.89 -10.45 5.73
CA LYS A 69 -8.30 -9.33 5.01
C LYS A 69 -8.16 -8.08 5.89
N ASP A 70 -7.20 -7.22 5.58
CA ASP A 70 -7.06 -5.92 6.24
C ASP A 70 -7.97 -4.84 5.60
N THR A 71 -7.70 -3.57 5.91
CA THR A 71 -8.47 -2.41 5.43
C THR A 71 -8.00 -1.81 4.11
N ARG A 72 -7.07 -2.44 3.37
CA ARG A 72 -6.58 -1.87 2.11
C ARG A 72 -7.66 -1.84 1.02
N PRO A 73 -7.69 -0.83 0.14
CA PRO A 73 -8.67 -0.74 -0.94
C PRO A 73 -8.67 -1.95 -1.90
N SER A 74 -7.51 -2.59 -2.10
CA SER A 74 -7.36 -3.78 -2.96
C SER A 74 -7.76 -5.10 -2.28
N SER A 75 -7.88 -5.12 -0.95
CA SER A 75 -8.15 -6.32 -0.15
C SER A 75 -9.45 -7.05 -0.53
N PRO A 76 -10.60 -6.38 -0.78
CA PRO A 76 -11.82 -7.06 -1.21
C PRO A 76 -11.66 -7.80 -2.56
N SER A 77 -10.98 -7.18 -3.53
CA SER A 77 -10.76 -7.79 -4.84
C SER A 77 -9.83 -9.00 -4.77
N LEU A 78 -8.76 -8.91 -3.96
CA LEU A 78 -7.84 -10.02 -3.75
C LEU A 78 -8.49 -11.17 -2.97
N ALA A 79 -9.38 -10.87 -2.01
CA ALA A 79 -10.13 -11.90 -1.30
C ALA A 79 -11.03 -12.69 -2.22
N LYS A 80 -11.68 -12.01 -3.17
CA LYS A 80 -12.43 -12.69 -4.22
C LYS A 80 -11.54 -13.60 -5.07
N ALA A 81 -10.36 -13.14 -5.48
CA ALA A 81 -9.43 -13.97 -6.25
C ALA A 81 -8.96 -15.23 -5.49
N VAL A 82 -8.73 -15.10 -4.17
CA VAL A 82 -8.45 -16.26 -3.31
C VAL A 82 -9.64 -17.23 -3.27
N PHE A 83 -10.88 -16.72 -3.15
CA PHE A 83 -12.08 -17.57 -3.17
C PHE A 83 -12.23 -18.31 -4.49
N ASP A 84 -12.03 -17.62 -5.61
CA ASP A 84 -12.10 -18.23 -6.93
C ASP A 84 -11.07 -19.36 -7.06
N GLY A 85 -9.84 -19.16 -6.55
CA GLY A 85 -8.80 -20.20 -6.52
C GLY A 85 -9.14 -21.40 -5.63
N VAL A 86 -9.68 -21.16 -4.42
CA VAL A 86 -10.10 -22.24 -3.51
C VAL A 86 -11.25 -23.05 -4.11
N LEU A 87 -12.24 -22.38 -4.71
CA LEU A 87 -13.38 -23.03 -5.36
C LEU A 87 -12.95 -23.85 -6.60
N ALA A 88 -12.01 -23.32 -7.39
CA ALA A 88 -11.46 -24.03 -8.55
C ALA A 88 -10.78 -25.35 -8.16
N MET A 89 -10.18 -25.42 -6.97
CA MET A 89 -9.53 -26.62 -6.42
C MET A 89 -10.48 -27.52 -5.61
N GLY A 90 -11.80 -27.26 -5.63
CA GLY A 90 -12.80 -28.06 -4.91
C GLY A 90 -12.87 -27.81 -3.39
N GLY A 91 -12.15 -26.80 -2.89
CA GLY A 91 -12.18 -26.39 -1.48
C GLY A 91 -13.37 -25.50 -1.13
N LYS A 92 -13.56 -25.25 0.17
CA LYS A 92 -14.61 -24.38 0.72
C LYS A 92 -14.00 -23.13 1.35
N PRO A 93 -14.10 -21.95 0.71
CA PRO A 93 -13.62 -20.72 1.33
C PRO A 93 -14.56 -20.25 2.45
N ILE A 94 -13.99 -19.73 3.54
CA ILE A 94 -14.71 -19.12 4.66
C ILE A 94 -14.23 -17.69 4.84
N ASP A 95 -15.10 -16.71 4.54
CA ASP A 95 -14.81 -15.28 4.73
C ASP A 95 -14.99 -14.88 6.20
N TYR A 96 -13.90 -14.51 6.86
CA TYR A 96 -13.93 -13.83 8.15
C TYR A 96 -13.95 -12.30 8.01
N GLY A 97 -13.93 -11.78 6.78
CA GLY A 97 -14.02 -10.36 6.52
C GLY A 97 -12.77 -9.61 6.99
N ILE A 98 -12.99 -8.41 7.51
CA ILE A 98 -11.91 -7.52 7.95
C ILE A 98 -11.44 -7.96 9.33
N VAL A 99 -10.21 -8.47 9.45
CA VAL A 99 -9.64 -9.00 10.70
C VAL A 99 -8.16 -8.61 10.80
N THR A 100 -7.59 -8.60 12.01
CA THR A 100 -6.13 -8.47 12.16
C THR A 100 -5.44 -9.76 11.72
N THR A 101 -4.15 -9.70 11.39
CA THR A 101 -3.37 -10.90 11.07
C THR A 101 -3.44 -11.94 12.22
N PRO A 102 -3.24 -11.55 13.49
CA PRO A 102 -3.33 -12.49 14.61
C PRO A 102 -4.72 -13.11 14.82
N GLN A 103 -5.79 -12.37 14.55
CA GLN A 103 -7.15 -12.92 14.61
C GLN A 103 -7.35 -14.06 13.62
N LEU A 104 -6.84 -13.93 12.39
CA LEU A 104 -6.92 -15.01 11.41
C LEU A 104 -6.16 -16.26 11.89
N HIS A 105 -4.94 -16.09 12.41
CA HIS A 105 -4.15 -17.19 12.96
C HIS A 105 -4.85 -17.87 14.13
N TYR A 106 -5.48 -17.09 15.02
CA TYR A 106 -6.32 -17.59 16.11
C TYR A 106 -7.50 -18.43 15.58
N PHE A 107 -8.22 -18.00 14.53
CA PHE A 107 -9.34 -18.79 13.99
C PHE A 107 -8.88 -20.12 13.40
N VAL A 108 -7.73 -20.14 12.71
CA VAL A 108 -7.15 -21.33 12.12
C VAL A 108 -6.82 -22.36 13.20
N VAL A 109 -6.05 -21.98 14.23
CA VAL A 109 -5.70 -22.91 15.31
C VAL A 109 -6.92 -23.38 16.09
N CYS A 110 -7.90 -22.50 16.36
CA CYS A 110 -9.13 -22.89 17.06
C CYS A 110 -9.95 -23.92 16.28
N LYS A 111 -10.00 -23.82 14.95
CA LYS A 111 -10.67 -24.82 14.10
C LYS A 111 -9.93 -26.16 14.12
N ASN A 112 -8.61 -26.15 14.02
CA ASN A 112 -7.81 -27.39 13.91
C ASN A 112 -7.50 -28.07 15.25
N THR A 113 -7.71 -27.38 16.38
CA THR A 113 -7.55 -27.94 17.73
C THR A 113 -8.88 -28.38 18.35
N ASN A 114 -9.94 -28.57 17.56
CA ASN A 114 -11.29 -28.87 18.05
C ASN A 114 -11.74 -27.90 19.17
N ARG A 115 -11.45 -26.61 19.00
CA ARG A 115 -11.76 -25.52 19.94
C ARG A 115 -11.02 -25.60 21.28
N ALA A 116 -10.00 -26.44 21.42
CA ALA A 116 -9.18 -26.49 22.64
C ALA A 116 -8.42 -25.18 22.91
N TYR A 117 -8.01 -24.47 21.85
CA TYR A 117 -7.36 -23.15 21.99
C TYR A 117 -8.34 -21.98 22.21
N GLY A 118 -9.62 -22.17 21.86
CA GLY A 118 -10.67 -21.15 21.94
C GLY A 118 -11.77 -21.32 20.89
N GLN A 119 -12.77 -20.43 20.93
CA GLN A 119 -13.83 -20.40 19.92
C GLN A 119 -13.35 -19.68 18.64
N PRO A 120 -13.51 -20.25 17.43
CA PRO A 120 -12.99 -19.70 16.17
C PRO A 120 -13.87 -18.55 15.63
N THR A 121 -14.11 -17.52 16.46
CA THR A 121 -14.90 -16.33 16.15
C THR A 121 -14.22 -15.09 16.72
N GLU A 122 -14.52 -13.90 16.18
CA GLU A 122 -14.03 -12.64 16.74
C GLU A 122 -14.42 -12.48 18.22
N GLU A 123 -15.68 -12.78 18.56
CA GLU A 123 -16.15 -12.75 19.94
C GLU A 123 -15.39 -13.76 20.83
N GLY A 124 -15.03 -14.93 20.29
CA GLY A 124 -14.19 -15.90 20.96
C GLY A 124 -12.80 -15.36 21.28
N TYR A 125 -12.17 -14.71 20.30
CA TYR A 125 -10.89 -14.03 20.46
C TYR A 125 -10.95 -12.95 21.54
N TYR A 126 -11.92 -12.03 21.47
CA TYR A 126 -12.06 -10.97 22.46
C TYR A 126 -12.31 -11.55 23.86
N ARG A 127 -13.27 -12.47 24.01
CA ARG A 127 -13.57 -13.07 25.31
C ARG A 127 -12.39 -13.80 25.92
N LYS A 128 -11.60 -14.54 25.13
CA LYS A 128 -10.39 -15.21 25.63
C LYS A 128 -9.45 -14.19 26.28
N LEU A 129 -9.12 -13.13 25.54
CA LEU A 129 -8.20 -12.09 25.99
C LEU A 129 -8.76 -11.28 27.17
N THR A 130 -9.99 -10.76 27.06
CA THR A 130 -10.55 -9.86 28.07
C THR A 130 -10.88 -10.58 29.37
N ASN A 131 -11.37 -11.83 29.32
CA ASN A 131 -11.62 -12.61 30.54
C ASN A 131 -10.33 -12.90 31.29
N ALA A 132 -9.28 -13.32 30.57
CA ALA A 132 -7.98 -13.58 31.15
C ALA A 132 -7.35 -12.30 31.72
N PHE A 133 -7.38 -11.20 30.96
CA PHE A 133 -6.90 -9.89 31.38
C PHE A 133 -7.60 -9.38 32.64
N ASN A 134 -8.94 -9.31 32.62
CA ASN A 134 -9.72 -8.81 33.76
C ASN A 134 -9.49 -9.66 35.03
N LYS A 135 -9.36 -10.98 34.88
CA LYS A 135 -9.06 -11.88 36.01
C LYS A 135 -7.67 -11.65 36.59
N VAL A 136 -6.67 -11.36 35.77
CA VAL A 136 -5.32 -11.03 36.25
C VAL A 136 -5.25 -9.62 36.85
N ARG A 137 -6.01 -8.67 36.29
CA ARG A 137 -6.03 -7.28 36.76
C ARG A 137 -6.66 -7.13 38.13
N GLY A 138 -7.79 -7.80 38.38
CA GLY A 138 -8.55 -7.65 39.61
C GLY A 138 -9.13 -6.24 39.79
N GLU A 139 -9.55 -5.90 41.00
CA GLU A 139 -10.28 -4.64 41.29
C GLU A 139 -9.38 -3.40 41.37
N LYS A 140 -8.10 -3.58 41.73
CA LYS A 140 -7.16 -2.48 41.90
C LYS A 140 -6.60 -2.02 40.55
N LEU A 141 -7.20 -0.99 39.96
CA LEU A 141 -6.87 -0.53 38.61
C LEU A 141 -5.46 0.13 38.48
N ASN A 142 -5.04 0.88 39.50
CA ASN A 142 -3.74 1.56 39.56
C ASN A 142 -2.84 0.91 40.61
N ASN A 143 -1.53 0.88 40.39
CA ASN A 143 -0.60 0.31 41.36
C ASN A 143 0.75 1.03 41.30
N GLY A 144 1.26 1.51 42.44
CA GLY A 144 2.48 2.33 42.43
C GLY A 144 2.34 3.54 41.50
N ASN A 145 3.28 3.70 40.56
CA ASN A 145 3.26 4.75 39.55
C ASN A 145 2.50 4.35 38.28
N TYR A 146 2.07 3.08 38.16
CA TYR A 146 1.27 2.64 37.04
C TYR A 146 -0.13 3.25 37.09
N THR A 147 -0.54 3.86 35.98
CA THR A 147 -1.90 4.31 35.70
C THR A 147 -2.56 3.42 34.66
N ASN A 148 -3.86 3.12 34.79
CA ASN A 148 -4.59 2.27 33.86
C ASN A 148 -5.02 2.96 32.56
N SER A 149 -4.29 3.98 32.08
CA SER A 149 -4.58 4.67 30.83
C SER A 149 -3.40 4.63 29.86
N ILE A 150 -3.70 4.51 28.57
CA ILE A 150 -2.72 4.47 27.48
C ILE A 150 -3.24 5.21 26.25
N LEU A 151 -2.35 5.93 25.56
CA LEU A 151 -2.62 6.47 24.24
C LEU A 151 -2.29 5.43 23.18
N TYR A 152 -3.27 5.07 22.35
CA TYR A 152 -3.16 4.02 21.35
C TYR A 152 -3.21 4.61 19.94
N ASP A 153 -2.10 4.48 19.21
CA ASP A 153 -2.00 4.78 17.78
C ASP A 153 -2.38 3.55 16.95
N GLY A 154 -3.56 3.62 16.33
CA GLY A 154 -4.13 2.54 15.52
C GLY A 154 -3.61 2.45 14.09
N ALA A 155 -2.64 3.29 13.69
CA ALA A 155 -2.03 3.35 12.36
C ALA A 155 -3.01 3.54 11.18
N ASN A 156 -4.24 3.97 11.46
CA ASN A 156 -5.39 3.96 10.55
C ASN A 156 -5.65 2.55 9.95
N GLY A 157 -5.22 1.50 10.65
CA GLY A 157 -5.27 0.11 10.24
C GLY A 157 -6.44 -0.66 10.82
N VAL A 158 -6.47 -1.97 10.55
CA VAL A 158 -7.53 -2.86 11.07
C VAL A 158 -7.48 -2.96 12.60
N GLY A 159 -6.30 -2.84 13.22
CA GLY A 159 -6.12 -2.83 14.67
C GLY A 159 -6.97 -1.76 15.36
N ALA A 160 -7.04 -0.55 14.80
CA ALA A 160 -7.90 0.52 15.32
C ALA A 160 -9.37 0.08 15.41
N LYS A 161 -9.88 -0.54 14.33
CA LYS A 161 -11.26 -1.04 14.30
C LYS A 161 -11.50 -2.13 15.35
N LYS A 162 -10.55 -3.04 15.55
CA LYS A 162 -10.72 -4.17 16.46
C LYS A 162 -10.60 -3.79 17.93
N VAL A 163 -9.71 -2.85 18.26
CA VAL A 163 -9.56 -2.35 19.63
C VAL A 163 -10.81 -1.61 20.10
N LYS A 164 -11.59 -0.97 19.22
CA LYS A 164 -12.90 -0.39 19.59
C LYS A 164 -13.83 -1.41 20.26
N TYR A 165 -13.90 -2.63 19.72
CA TYR A 165 -14.71 -3.72 20.29
C TYR A 165 -14.06 -4.34 21.52
N LEU A 166 -12.73 -4.50 21.53
CA LEU A 166 -12.00 -5.01 22.70
C LEU A 166 -12.26 -4.15 23.95
N LYS A 167 -12.29 -2.82 23.81
CA LYS A 167 -12.51 -1.87 24.91
C LYS A 167 -13.78 -2.16 25.71
N GLU A 168 -14.86 -2.57 25.05
CA GLU A 168 -16.13 -2.91 25.71
C GLU A 168 -15.95 -4.09 26.68
N GLY A 169 -15.16 -5.10 26.28
CA GLY A 169 -14.88 -6.28 27.11
C GLY A 169 -13.85 -6.05 28.22
N LEU A 170 -13.04 -4.98 28.16
CA LEU A 170 -12.07 -4.64 29.21
C LEU A 170 -12.73 -4.05 30.47
N ALA A 171 -14.00 -3.64 30.40
CA ALA A 171 -14.78 -3.17 31.56
C ALA A 171 -14.07 -2.08 32.41
N GLY A 172 -13.27 -1.21 31.77
CA GLY A 172 -12.52 -0.15 32.45
C GLY A 172 -11.20 -0.59 33.12
N SER A 173 -10.86 -1.88 33.07
CA SER A 173 -9.59 -2.42 33.60
C SER A 173 -8.35 -1.74 33.00
N LEU A 174 -8.46 -1.32 31.73
CA LEU A 174 -7.53 -0.51 30.98
C LEU A 174 -8.31 0.48 30.10
N LEU A 175 -8.02 1.76 30.25
CA LEU A 175 -8.56 2.85 29.45
C LEU A 175 -7.65 3.07 28.24
N ILE A 176 -8.20 2.92 27.05
CA ILE A 176 -7.46 3.03 25.80
C ILE A 176 -7.97 4.27 25.06
N ASP A 177 -7.17 5.33 25.04
CA ASP A 177 -7.48 6.56 24.30
C ASP A 177 -6.96 6.41 22.88
N MET A 178 -7.88 6.25 21.94
CA MET A 178 -7.56 5.87 20.57
C MET A 178 -7.30 7.08 19.67
N TYR A 179 -6.27 6.95 18.82
CA TYR A 179 -5.87 7.89 17.79
C TYR A 179 -5.53 7.16 16.50
N ASN A 180 -5.48 7.90 15.39
CA ASN A 180 -5.22 7.34 14.06
C ASN A 180 -6.11 6.13 13.79
N ASP A 181 -7.42 6.35 13.88
CA ASP A 181 -8.47 5.34 13.73
C ASP A 181 -9.42 5.67 12.56
N GLU A 182 -8.90 6.39 11.55
CA GLU A 182 -9.67 6.92 10.42
C GLU A 182 -10.24 5.84 9.49
N ILE A 183 -11.18 6.25 8.63
CA ILE A 183 -12.00 5.38 7.78
C ILE A 183 -11.17 4.77 6.62
N ILE A 184 -11.54 3.53 6.26
CA ILE A 184 -11.06 2.74 5.13
C ILE A 184 -11.00 3.58 3.84
N GLY A 185 -9.86 3.59 3.15
CA GLY A 185 -9.66 4.32 1.89
C GLY A 185 -9.38 5.81 2.04
N SER A 186 -9.03 6.27 3.26
CA SER A 186 -8.59 7.64 3.53
C SER A 186 -7.20 7.96 2.97
N GLY A 187 -6.41 6.97 2.53
CA GLY A 187 -5.03 7.18 2.09
C GLY A 187 -4.02 7.25 3.21
N LYS A 188 -4.44 7.09 4.48
CA LYS A 188 -3.62 7.34 5.67
C LYS A 188 -3.11 6.09 6.39
N LEU A 189 -3.34 4.89 5.85
CA LEU A 189 -2.81 3.65 6.42
C LEU A 189 -1.28 3.74 6.54
N ASN A 190 -0.77 3.60 7.77
CA ASN A 190 0.65 3.75 8.13
C ASN A 190 1.29 5.11 7.76
N TYR A 191 0.49 6.16 7.51
CA TYR A 191 1.01 7.45 7.06
C TYR A 191 1.46 8.33 8.23
N LEU A 192 2.79 8.45 8.43
CA LEU A 192 3.41 9.21 9.53
C LEU A 192 2.91 8.80 10.93
N CYS A 193 2.51 7.53 11.05
CA CYS A 193 2.02 6.88 12.26
C CYS A 193 2.26 5.37 12.18
N GLY A 194 1.99 4.65 13.26
CA GLY A 194 2.13 3.20 13.36
C GLY A 194 3.52 2.72 13.77
N ALA A 195 3.60 1.46 14.18
CA ALA A 195 4.79 0.89 14.82
C ALA A 195 6.06 1.01 13.97
N ASP A 196 5.95 0.78 12.65
CA ASP A 196 7.10 0.88 11.73
C ASP A 196 7.62 2.32 11.61
N PHE A 197 6.73 3.31 11.49
CA PHE A 197 7.13 4.72 11.47
C PHE A 197 7.85 5.10 12.76
N VAL A 198 7.24 4.79 13.90
CA VAL A 198 7.79 5.12 15.23
C VAL A 198 9.15 4.47 15.43
N LYS A 199 9.30 3.19 15.09
CA LYS A 199 10.57 2.46 15.22
C LYS A 199 11.65 2.99 14.27
N THR A 200 11.31 3.18 13.00
CA THR A 200 12.31 3.51 11.97
C THR A 200 12.73 4.98 12.01
N GLN A 201 11.79 5.89 12.27
CA GLN A 201 12.06 7.32 12.35
C GLN A 201 12.48 7.77 13.75
N GLN A 202 12.25 6.94 14.78
CA GLN A 202 12.40 7.31 16.19
C GLN A 202 11.75 8.66 16.48
N ALA A 203 10.51 8.80 16.02
CA ALA A 203 9.76 10.04 16.05
C ALA A 203 8.36 9.82 16.59
N PHE A 204 7.83 10.84 17.26
CA PHE A 204 6.46 10.83 17.76
C PHE A 204 5.47 10.88 16.59
N PRO A 205 4.48 9.97 16.53
CA PRO A 205 3.55 9.90 15.40
C PRO A 205 2.63 11.11 15.34
N THR A 206 2.15 11.42 14.14
CA THR A 206 1.16 12.49 13.94
C THR A 206 -0.20 12.08 14.52
N GLY A 207 -1.01 13.05 14.94
CA GLY A 207 -2.38 12.84 15.42
C GLY A 207 -2.54 12.61 16.93
N LEU A 208 -1.47 12.27 17.66
CA LEU A 208 -1.51 12.03 19.11
C LEU A 208 -1.20 13.31 19.91
N PRO A 209 -1.79 13.47 21.12
CA PRO A 209 -1.44 14.56 22.02
C PRO A 209 -0.01 14.38 22.55
N ARG A 210 0.72 15.49 22.67
CA ARG A 210 2.14 15.51 23.07
C ARG A 210 2.27 15.78 24.56
N THR A 211 1.63 14.96 25.38
CA THR A 211 1.66 15.09 26.84
C THR A 211 2.93 14.42 27.39
N PRO A 212 3.76 15.13 28.17
CA PRO A 212 4.98 14.56 28.76
C PRO A 212 4.69 13.33 29.63
N ASN A 213 5.66 12.40 29.66
CA ASN A 213 5.67 11.17 30.45
C ASN A 213 4.42 10.29 30.29
N THR A 214 3.64 10.51 29.23
CA THR A 214 2.43 9.74 28.96
C THR A 214 2.78 8.50 28.15
N ARG A 215 2.33 7.34 28.63
CA ARG A 215 2.55 6.05 27.97
C ARG A 215 1.74 5.97 26.67
N CYS A 216 2.45 5.78 25.58
CA CYS A 216 1.87 5.57 24.25
C CYS A 216 2.28 4.22 23.68
N CYS A 217 1.43 3.64 22.85
CA CYS A 217 1.81 2.53 21.98
C CYS A 217 1.28 2.72 20.56
N SER A 218 2.01 2.15 19.60
CA SER A 218 1.59 2.08 18.20
C SER A 218 1.55 0.63 17.75
N VAL A 219 0.52 0.31 16.96
CA VAL A 219 0.46 -0.93 16.18
C VAL A 219 0.82 -0.66 14.72
N ASP A 220 1.09 -1.70 13.93
CA ASP A 220 1.16 -1.57 12.47
C ASP A 220 -0.19 -1.86 11.80
N GLY A 221 -0.25 -1.72 10.47
CA GLY A 221 -1.50 -1.72 9.70
C GLY A 221 -2.39 -2.95 9.89
N ASP A 222 -1.81 -4.13 10.12
CA ASP A 222 -2.50 -5.40 10.39
C ASP A 222 -2.43 -5.88 11.85
N ALA A 223 -1.84 -5.05 12.73
CA ALA A 223 -1.70 -5.26 14.17
C ALA A 223 -0.93 -6.54 14.56
N ASP A 224 0.15 -6.84 13.84
CA ASP A 224 1.10 -7.92 14.18
C ASP A 224 2.40 -7.41 14.84
N ARG A 225 2.54 -6.09 15.00
CA ARG A 225 3.67 -5.43 15.69
C ARG A 225 3.23 -4.44 16.74
N LEU A 226 3.97 -4.37 17.84
CA LEU A 226 3.76 -3.40 18.92
C LEU A 226 5.05 -2.71 19.31
N VAL A 227 4.99 -1.39 19.46
CA VAL A 227 6.05 -0.61 20.11
C VAL A 227 5.44 0.38 21.09
N TYR A 228 6.16 0.65 22.18
CA TYR A 228 5.81 1.69 23.16
C TYR A 228 6.74 2.88 23.04
N TYR A 229 6.31 4.04 23.52
CA TYR A 229 7.12 5.26 23.54
C TYR A 229 6.49 6.33 24.43
N TYR A 230 7.26 7.38 24.72
CA TYR A 230 6.76 8.60 25.33
C TYR A 230 7.62 9.81 24.95
N LEU A 231 7.15 11.01 25.32
CA LEU A 231 7.94 12.23 25.31
C LEU A 231 8.30 12.60 26.75
N ASP A 232 9.56 12.92 27.04
CA ASP A 232 9.93 13.44 28.36
C ASP A 232 9.47 14.90 28.54
N GLU A 233 9.76 15.49 29.70
CA GLU A 233 9.42 16.89 30.02
C GLU A 233 10.06 17.91 29.08
N SER A 234 11.18 17.56 28.44
CA SER A 234 11.86 18.39 27.45
C SER A 234 11.30 18.22 26.02
N GLY A 235 10.36 17.29 25.84
CA GLY A 235 9.82 16.91 24.54
C GLY A 235 10.73 15.97 23.74
N LYS A 236 11.73 15.36 24.37
CA LYS A 236 12.60 14.34 23.76
C LYS A 236 11.82 13.03 23.62
N PHE A 237 12.03 12.34 22.51
CA PHE A 237 11.38 11.06 22.23
C PHE A 237 12.16 9.87 22.81
N HIS A 238 11.44 8.95 23.43
CA HIS A 238 11.96 7.72 24.04
C HIS A 238 11.21 6.50 23.48
N LEU A 239 11.94 5.48 23.02
CA LEU A 239 11.41 4.34 22.25
C LEU A 239 11.56 3.01 22.99
N MET A 240 10.44 2.35 23.28
CA MET A 240 10.37 1.07 23.98
C MET A 240 10.00 0.00 22.95
N ASP A 241 11.01 -0.50 22.24
CA ASP A 241 10.82 -1.42 21.11
C ASP A 241 10.63 -2.89 21.54
N GLY A 242 10.65 -3.80 20.57
CA GLY A 242 10.43 -5.23 20.83
C GLY A 242 11.42 -5.85 21.82
N ASP A 243 12.67 -5.37 21.92
CA ASP A 243 13.63 -5.87 22.92
C ASP A 243 13.23 -5.46 24.33
N ARG A 244 12.70 -4.23 24.49
CA ARG A 244 12.17 -3.72 25.76
C ARG A 244 10.95 -4.52 26.20
N ILE A 245 10.09 -4.89 25.26
CA ILE A 245 8.93 -5.76 25.51
C ILE A 245 9.39 -7.16 25.92
N ALA A 246 10.31 -7.77 25.16
CA ALA A 246 10.81 -9.12 25.44
C ALA A 246 11.49 -9.22 26.80
N THR A 247 12.34 -8.25 27.15
CA THR A 247 13.05 -8.23 28.44
C THR A 247 12.11 -7.98 29.62
N LEU A 248 11.06 -7.17 29.45
CA LEU A 248 10.00 -6.99 30.45
C LEU A 248 9.24 -8.30 30.70
N ILE A 249 8.82 -8.97 29.62
CA ILE A 249 8.08 -10.23 29.67
C ILE A 249 8.92 -11.34 30.29
N ALA A 250 10.13 -11.58 29.77
CA ALA A 250 11.01 -12.65 30.27
C ALA A 250 11.38 -12.44 31.75
N GLY A 251 11.67 -11.20 32.16
CA GLY A 251 11.93 -10.88 33.57
C GLY A 251 10.73 -11.20 34.46
N TYR A 252 9.52 -10.82 34.06
CA TYR A 252 8.32 -11.09 34.84
C TYR A 252 7.92 -12.57 34.86
N LEU A 253 8.03 -13.26 33.73
CA LEU A 253 7.77 -14.71 33.67
C LEU A 253 8.75 -15.47 34.56
N LYS A 254 10.02 -15.07 34.61
CA LYS A 254 11.00 -15.64 35.54
C LYS A 254 10.56 -15.44 37.00
N GLU A 255 10.25 -14.21 37.38
CA GLU A 255 9.80 -13.88 38.75
C GLU A 255 8.55 -14.66 39.16
N ILE A 256 7.56 -14.79 38.27
CA ILE A 256 6.36 -15.59 38.56
C ILE A 256 6.71 -17.07 38.66
N LEU A 257 7.52 -17.59 37.76
CA LEU A 257 7.89 -19.00 37.72
C LEU A 257 8.70 -19.43 38.96
N GLU A 258 9.50 -18.53 39.51
CA GLU A 258 10.16 -18.71 40.82
C GLU A 258 9.11 -18.81 41.94
N LYS A 259 8.11 -17.93 41.94
CA LYS A 259 7.01 -17.95 42.93
C LYS A 259 6.10 -19.17 42.83
N THR A 260 5.97 -19.80 41.66
CA THR A 260 5.24 -21.08 41.54
C THR A 260 6.03 -22.26 42.10
N GLY A 261 7.34 -22.12 42.32
CA GLY A 261 8.24 -23.22 42.65
C GLY A 261 8.59 -24.13 41.47
N MET A 262 8.25 -23.72 40.24
CA MET A 262 8.48 -24.52 39.01
C MET A 262 9.71 -24.08 38.21
N ALA A 263 10.43 -23.04 38.64
CA ALA A 263 11.60 -22.50 37.92
C ALA A 263 12.71 -23.51 37.62
N GLN A 264 12.90 -24.53 38.47
CA GLN A 264 13.88 -25.59 38.24
C GLN A 264 13.36 -26.71 37.31
N LYS A 265 12.06 -26.73 37.03
CA LYS A 265 11.39 -27.78 36.23
C LYS A 265 11.01 -27.33 34.82
N LEU A 266 11.01 -26.01 34.58
CA LEU A 266 10.60 -25.41 33.31
C LEU A 266 11.69 -24.45 32.83
N LYS A 267 12.25 -24.72 31.65
CA LYS A 267 13.30 -23.94 31.02
C LYS A 267 12.69 -22.73 30.30
N LEU A 268 12.88 -21.55 30.88
CA LEU A 268 12.60 -20.27 30.24
C LEU A 268 13.79 -19.85 29.35
N GLY A 269 13.52 -19.34 28.16
CA GLY A 269 14.52 -18.74 27.28
C GLY A 269 14.00 -17.56 26.49
N LEU A 270 14.92 -16.74 25.99
CA LEU A 270 14.63 -15.60 25.15
C LEU A 270 15.38 -15.71 23.81
N VAL A 271 14.70 -15.42 22.70
CA VAL A 271 15.27 -15.49 21.36
C VAL A 271 15.29 -14.10 20.74
N GLN A 272 16.45 -13.69 20.24
CA GLN A 272 16.71 -12.39 19.60
C GLN A 272 17.32 -12.57 18.22
N THR A 273 17.33 -11.48 17.44
CA THR A 273 18.11 -11.38 16.20
C THR A 273 19.35 -10.50 16.43
N ALA A 274 20.22 -10.43 15.43
CA ALA A 274 21.39 -9.55 15.47
C ALA A 274 21.05 -8.06 15.64
N TYR A 275 19.82 -7.63 15.35
CA TYR A 275 19.39 -6.24 15.51
C TYR A 275 19.15 -5.83 16.96
N ALA A 276 19.09 -6.78 17.89
CA ALA A 276 18.82 -6.48 19.29
C ALA A 276 19.92 -5.60 19.91
N ASN A 277 19.55 -4.62 20.74
CA ASN A 277 20.55 -3.78 21.39
C ASN A 277 21.47 -4.62 22.29
N GLY A 278 22.79 -4.40 22.24
CA GLY A 278 23.72 -5.17 23.07
C GLY A 278 23.44 -5.02 24.58
N ALA A 279 22.90 -3.89 25.01
CA ALA A 279 22.47 -3.69 26.40
C ALA A 279 21.25 -4.54 26.79
N SER A 280 20.33 -4.81 25.86
CA SER A 280 19.18 -5.67 26.17
C SER A 280 19.64 -7.11 26.38
N THR A 281 20.54 -7.62 25.52
CA THR A 281 21.17 -8.95 25.66
C THR A 281 22.01 -9.05 26.94
N ASP A 282 22.77 -7.99 27.29
CA ASP A 282 23.55 -7.93 28.54
C ASP A 282 22.63 -7.98 29.77
N TYR A 283 21.56 -7.18 29.77
CA TYR A 283 20.58 -7.12 30.86
C TYR A 283 19.90 -8.47 31.10
N ILE A 284 19.37 -9.10 30.05
CA ILE A 284 18.68 -10.39 30.18
C ILE A 284 19.64 -11.53 30.61
N THR A 285 20.87 -11.54 30.10
CA THR A 285 21.84 -12.61 30.36
C THR A 285 22.45 -12.45 31.75
N ASN A 286 22.95 -11.26 32.07
CA ASN A 286 23.77 -11.05 33.26
C ASN A 286 22.97 -10.58 34.47
N LYS A 287 21.89 -9.79 34.27
CA LYS A 287 21.05 -9.30 35.38
C LYS A 287 19.85 -10.20 35.63
N LEU A 288 19.12 -10.60 34.58
CA LEU A 288 17.96 -11.50 34.74
C LEU A 288 18.33 -12.99 34.76
N GLN A 289 19.53 -13.36 34.30
CA GLN A 289 19.99 -14.76 34.25
C GLN A 289 19.05 -15.67 33.43
N VAL A 290 18.51 -15.15 32.33
CA VAL A 290 17.71 -15.93 31.38
C VAL A 290 18.57 -16.25 30.15
N PRO A 291 18.63 -17.52 29.70
CA PRO A 291 19.36 -17.90 28.50
C PRO A 291 18.86 -17.16 27.25
N VAL A 292 19.79 -16.63 26.45
CA VAL A 292 19.47 -15.97 25.17
C VAL A 292 20.03 -16.77 24.00
N ALA A 293 19.19 -16.98 22.99
CA ALA A 293 19.62 -17.47 21.67
C ALA A 293 19.55 -16.34 20.63
N CYS A 294 20.52 -16.30 19.71
CA CYS A 294 20.51 -15.40 18.58
C CYS A 294 20.26 -16.19 17.29
N VAL A 295 19.33 -15.73 16.45
CA VAL A 295 18.94 -16.37 15.19
C VAL A 295 18.90 -15.36 14.03
N PRO A 296 18.87 -15.83 12.76
CA PRO A 296 18.63 -14.95 11.63
C PRO A 296 17.34 -14.13 11.76
N THR A 297 17.27 -13.01 11.03
CA THR A 297 16.08 -12.16 10.98
C THR A 297 14.89 -12.91 10.40
N GLY A 298 13.70 -12.68 10.94
CA GLY A 298 12.45 -13.26 10.47
C GLY A 298 11.82 -14.21 11.48
N VAL A 299 10.54 -13.95 11.78
CA VAL A 299 9.69 -14.63 12.78
C VAL A 299 9.79 -16.15 12.76
N LYS A 300 9.93 -16.78 11.57
CA LYS A 300 10.07 -18.23 11.43
C LYS A 300 11.28 -18.79 12.21
N TRP A 301 12.43 -18.13 12.12
CA TRP A 301 13.64 -18.53 12.84
C TRP A 301 13.51 -18.32 14.35
N LEU A 302 12.92 -17.19 14.73
CA LEU A 302 12.66 -16.87 16.14
C LEU A 302 11.71 -17.90 16.77
N HIS A 303 10.58 -18.16 16.11
CA HIS A 303 9.56 -19.10 16.57
C HIS A 303 10.12 -20.52 16.72
N HIS A 304 10.79 -21.04 15.68
CA HIS A 304 11.36 -22.39 15.73
C HIS A 304 12.37 -22.54 16.89
N LYS A 305 13.21 -21.52 17.12
CA LYS A 305 14.17 -21.55 18.23
C LYS A 305 13.49 -21.41 19.59
N ALA A 306 12.39 -20.66 19.68
CA ALA A 306 11.63 -20.49 20.91
C ALA A 306 10.96 -21.79 21.36
N LEU A 307 10.56 -22.67 20.43
CA LEU A 307 9.99 -23.99 20.72
C LEU A 307 10.98 -24.98 21.38
N GLU A 308 12.30 -24.70 21.37
CA GLU A 308 13.30 -25.51 22.11
C GLU A 308 13.29 -25.26 23.63
N TYR A 309 12.49 -24.30 24.10
CA TYR A 309 12.30 -23.98 25.51
C TYR A 309 10.92 -24.43 25.98
N ASP A 310 10.75 -24.67 27.27
CA ASP A 310 9.43 -24.91 27.86
C ASP A 310 8.57 -23.64 27.78
N ILE A 311 9.23 -22.49 27.95
CA ILE A 311 8.67 -21.16 27.80
C ILE A 311 9.65 -20.35 26.94
N GLY A 312 9.28 -20.06 25.71
CA GLY A 312 10.13 -19.33 24.76
C GLY A 312 9.57 -17.92 24.51
N VAL A 313 10.29 -16.89 24.93
CA VAL A 313 9.97 -15.49 24.60
C VAL A 313 10.75 -15.08 23.35
N TYR A 314 10.09 -14.53 22.34
CA TYR A 314 10.80 -14.03 21.17
C TYR A 314 10.18 -12.74 20.64
N PHE A 315 11.01 -11.74 20.39
CA PHE A 315 10.63 -10.51 19.71
C PHE A 315 11.76 -10.04 18.80
N GLU A 316 11.38 -9.47 17.66
CA GLU A 316 12.27 -8.62 16.88
C GLU A 316 12.17 -7.17 17.38
N ALA A 317 13.26 -6.41 17.23
CA ALA A 317 13.28 -4.98 17.61
C ALA A 317 12.23 -4.12 16.87
N ASN A 318 11.60 -4.63 15.81
CA ASN A 318 10.50 -3.95 15.11
C ASN A 318 9.13 -4.09 15.84
N GLY A 319 9.07 -4.85 16.94
CA GLY A 319 7.85 -5.06 17.72
C GLY A 319 7.07 -6.33 17.36
N HIS A 320 7.51 -7.14 16.40
CA HIS A 320 6.90 -8.44 16.11
C HIS A 320 7.43 -9.50 17.07
N GLY A 321 6.55 -10.17 17.80
CA GLY A 321 6.96 -11.26 18.70
C GLY A 321 5.82 -11.76 19.57
N THR A 322 6.06 -12.85 20.29
CA THR A 322 5.12 -13.38 21.29
C THR A 322 5.87 -14.33 22.24
N VAL A 323 5.13 -15.05 23.08
CA VAL A 323 5.62 -16.12 23.94
C VAL A 323 4.97 -17.43 23.54
N VAL A 324 5.74 -18.51 23.48
CA VAL A 324 5.24 -19.87 23.26
C VAL A 324 5.46 -20.73 24.48
N PHE A 325 4.51 -21.61 24.76
CA PHE A 325 4.59 -22.60 25.83
C PHE A 325 4.39 -23.99 25.23
N ASN A 326 5.32 -24.90 25.47
CA ASN A 326 5.13 -26.28 25.02
C ASN A 326 3.97 -26.96 25.80
N ALA A 327 3.43 -28.04 25.23
CA ALA A 327 2.27 -28.72 25.83
C ALA A 327 2.58 -29.27 27.24
N GLU A 328 3.79 -29.82 27.43
CA GLU A 328 4.24 -30.39 28.69
C GLU A 328 4.33 -29.34 29.82
N ALA A 329 4.77 -28.12 29.51
CA ALA A 329 4.83 -27.01 30.45
C ALA A 329 3.44 -26.60 30.93
N LYS A 330 2.47 -26.49 30.00
CA LYS A 330 1.07 -26.20 30.34
C LYS A 330 0.46 -27.29 31.21
N GLU A 331 0.73 -28.55 30.89
CA GLU A 331 0.25 -29.68 31.67
C GLU A 331 0.86 -29.70 33.08
N LYS A 332 2.18 -29.52 33.21
CA LYS A 332 2.88 -29.40 34.49
C LYS A 332 2.31 -28.28 35.36
N LEU A 333 2.01 -27.11 34.78
CA LEU A 333 1.40 -25.98 35.49
C LEU A 333 -0.03 -26.28 35.95
N ARG A 334 -0.85 -26.90 35.10
CA ARG A 334 -2.21 -27.32 35.45
C ARG A 334 -2.22 -28.37 36.56
N ASN A 335 -1.34 -29.37 36.46
CA ASN A 335 -1.19 -30.41 37.47
C ASN A 335 -0.70 -29.80 38.80
N ALA A 336 0.27 -28.89 38.76
CA ALA A 336 0.75 -28.18 39.95
C ALA A 336 -0.39 -27.43 40.65
N PHE A 337 -1.25 -26.73 39.90
CA PHE A 337 -2.38 -25.99 40.46
C PHE A 337 -3.42 -26.88 41.18
N GLN A 338 -3.56 -28.14 40.75
CA GLN A 338 -4.50 -29.11 41.33
C GLN A 338 -3.97 -29.82 42.59
N LEU A 339 -2.66 -29.74 42.88
CA LEU A 339 -2.08 -30.34 44.07
C LEU A 339 -2.47 -29.57 45.33
N ASN A 340 -2.96 -30.28 46.36
CA ASN A 340 -3.41 -29.69 47.62
C ASN A 340 -2.28 -29.17 48.55
N ASN A 341 -1.01 -29.35 48.16
CA ASN A 341 0.15 -29.05 49.01
C ASN A 341 0.87 -27.73 48.66
N LEU A 342 0.31 -26.89 47.80
CA LEU A 342 0.90 -25.58 47.47
C LEU A 342 0.63 -24.54 48.58
N THR A 343 1.60 -23.67 48.84
CA THR A 343 1.35 -22.46 49.65
C THR A 343 0.35 -21.56 48.95
N ARG A 344 -0.32 -20.66 49.70
CA ARG A 344 -1.24 -19.68 49.12
C ARG A 344 -0.56 -18.84 48.03
N GLU A 345 0.67 -18.40 48.28
CA GLU A 345 1.46 -17.63 47.32
C GLU A 345 1.76 -18.42 46.04
N GLN A 346 2.16 -19.69 46.16
CA GLN A 346 2.39 -20.56 45.00
C GLN A 346 1.11 -20.78 44.19
N LYS A 347 -0.02 -20.98 44.87
CA LYS A 347 -1.32 -21.16 44.24
C LYS A 347 -1.77 -19.90 43.48
N ASP A 348 -1.59 -18.73 44.09
CA ASP A 348 -1.91 -17.43 43.47
C ASP A 348 -0.99 -17.14 42.27
N ALA A 349 0.32 -17.40 42.40
CA ALA A 349 1.29 -17.26 41.32
C ALA A 349 1.01 -18.21 40.16
N THR A 350 0.65 -19.47 40.45
CA THR A 350 0.31 -20.47 39.43
C THR A 350 -0.98 -20.11 38.70
N SER A 351 -2.02 -19.70 39.44
CA SER A 351 -3.26 -19.19 38.87
C SER A 351 -2.99 -17.99 37.95
N ARG A 352 -2.18 -17.02 38.41
CA ARG A 352 -1.80 -15.85 37.62
C ARG A 352 -1.05 -16.24 36.35
N LEU A 353 -0.09 -17.17 36.42
CA LEU A 353 0.65 -17.66 35.25
C LEU A 353 -0.27 -18.34 34.23
N ILE A 354 -1.21 -19.17 34.68
CA ILE A 354 -2.19 -19.83 33.81
C ILE A 354 -3.05 -18.79 33.09
N ASN A 355 -3.55 -17.78 33.79
CA ASN A 355 -4.34 -16.73 33.14
C ASN A 355 -3.47 -15.85 32.20
N ILE A 356 -2.18 -15.63 32.51
CA ILE A 356 -1.25 -14.95 31.60
C ILE A 356 -1.07 -15.72 30.30
N ILE A 357 -0.98 -17.05 30.35
CA ILE A 357 -0.93 -17.89 29.15
C ILE A 357 -2.16 -17.65 28.27
N ASP A 358 -3.34 -17.46 28.85
CA ASP A 358 -4.57 -17.17 28.07
C ASP A 358 -4.65 -15.74 27.53
N ILE A 359 -3.89 -14.78 28.09
CA ILE A 359 -3.72 -13.44 27.51
C ILE A 359 -2.80 -13.51 26.28
N ILE A 360 -1.84 -14.43 26.27
CA ILE A 360 -0.82 -14.56 25.22
C ILE A 360 -1.42 -15.26 23.99
N ASN A 361 -1.19 -14.67 22.81
CA ASN A 361 -1.43 -15.35 21.55
C ASN A 361 -0.17 -16.08 21.08
N GLU A 362 -0.14 -17.39 21.25
CA GLU A 362 1.03 -18.24 20.97
C GLU A 362 1.25 -18.52 19.47
N THR A 363 0.29 -18.14 18.60
CA THR A 363 0.31 -18.50 17.18
C THR A 363 1.25 -17.64 16.34
N VAL A 364 1.22 -16.33 16.56
CA VAL A 364 1.99 -15.31 15.84
C VAL A 364 2.06 -14.06 16.72
N GLY A 365 2.97 -13.14 16.41
CA GLY A 365 3.03 -11.87 17.12
C GLY A 365 1.70 -11.11 17.02
N ASP A 366 1.17 -10.69 18.17
CA ASP A 366 -0.17 -10.15 18.31
C ASP A 366 -0.13 -8.87 19.13
N ALA A 367 -0.15 -7.74 18.43
CA ALA A 367 0.04 -6.44 19.06
C ALA A 367 -1.02 -6.12 20.13
N ILE A 368 -2.24 -6.68 20.01
CA ILE A 368 -3.31 -6.48 20.98
C ILE A 368 -3.06 -7.34 22.22
N SER A 369 -2.74 -8.62 22.02
CA SER A 369 -2.36 -9.54 23.11
C SER A 369 -1.12 -9.03 23.86
N ASP A 370 -0.08 -8.62 23.13
CA ASP A 370 1.17 -8.09 23.69
C ASP A 370 0.93 -6.80 24.48
N MET A 371 0.04 -5.92 24.01
CA MET A 371 -0.33 -4.71 24.75
C MET A 371 -0.96 -5.09 26.10
N LEU A 372 -1.94 -6.01 26.10
CA LEU A 372 -2.57 -6.47 27.34
C LEU A 372 -1.57 -7.15 28.28
N LEU A 373 -0.59 -7.89 27.74
CA LEU A 373 0.47 -8.50 28.53
C LEU A 373 1.40 -7.45 29.14
N VAL A 374 1.90 -6.48 28.35
CA VAL A 374 2.74 -5.39 28.86
C VAL A 374 2.03 -4.61 29.96
N GLU A 375 0.77 -4.21 29.75
CA GLU A 375 -0.02 -3.47 30.74
C GLU A 375 -0.31 -4.30 32.01
N THR A 376 -0.41 -5.63 31.87
CA THR A 376 -0.48 -6.55 33.02
C THR A 376 0.80 -6.54 33.84
N ILE A 377 1.96 -6.53 33.18
CA ILE A 377 3.27 -6.59 33.84
C ILE A 377 3.59 -5.25 34.51
N LEU A 378 3.42 -4.13 33.80
CA LEU A 378 3.69 -2.80 34.33
C LEU A 378 2.85 -2.52 35.58
N HIS A 379 1.58 -2.92 35.57
CA HIS A 379 0.73 -2.85 36.75
C HIS A 379 1.18 -3.74 37.89
N ALA A 380 1.54 -5.01 37.62
CA ALA A 380 2.01 -5.91 38.67
C ALA A 380 3.30 -5.40 39.32
N LYS A 381 4.18 -4.76 38.54
CA LYS A 381 5.40 -4.10 39.03
C LYS A 381 5.16 -2.73 39.65
N GLY A 382 4.02 -2.12 39.37
CA GLY A 382 3.68 -0.75 39.74
C GLY A 382 4.55 0.30 39.05
N TRP A 383 5.01 -0.01 37.83
CA TRP A 383 5.94 0.82 37.06
C TRP A 383 5.20 1.74 36.09
N ASP A 384 5.66 2.98 36.03
CA ASP A 384 5.40 3.86 34.88
C ASP A 384 6.39 3.56 33.71
N ILE A 385 6.23 4.27 32.60
CA ILE A 385 7.08 4.05 31.41
C ILE A 385 8.54 4.46 31.63
N THR A 386 8.81 5.45 32.48
CA THR A 386 10.18 5.92 32.77
C THR A 386 10.94 4.91 33.63
N GLN A 387 10.24 4.26 34.57
CA GLN A 387 10.80 3.18 35.38
C GLN A 387 11.05 1.92 34.55
N TRP A 388 10.19 1.64 33.57
CA TRP A 388 10.44 0.58 32.60
C TRP A 388 11.67 0.88 31.74
N GLU A 389 11.80 2.10 31.20
CA GLU A 389 13.00 2.50 30.47
C GLU A 389 14.27 2.37 31.34
N ALA A 390 14.20 2.75 32.61
CA ALA A 390 15.32 2.71 33.55
C ALA A 390 15.83 1.28 33.90
N ALA A 391 15.15 0.22 33.45
CA ALA A 391 15.60 -1.16 33.68
C ALA A 391 17.04 -1.42 33.19
N TYR A 392 17.37 -0.84 32.02
CA TYR A 392 18.72 -0.78 31.44
C TYR A 392 18.84 0.39 30.47
N ALA A 393 20.06 0.86 30.19
CA ALA A 393 20.30 1.92 29.20
C ALA A 393 20.78 1.29 27.88
N ASP A 394 20.10 1.60 26.78
CA ASP A 394 20.52 1.14 25.46
C ASP A 394 21.89 1.70 25.07
N LEU A 395 22.70 0.88 24.41
CA LEU A 395 23.91 1.38 23.77
C LEU A 395 23.49 2.31 22.60
N PRO A 396 24.20 3.44 22.39
CA PRO A 396 24.01 4.26 21.20
C PRO A 396 24.12 3.40 19.96
N ASN A 397 23.08 3.42 19.12
CA ASN A 397 22.96 2.55 17.96
C ASN A 397 22.52 3.34 16.72
N ARG A 398 22.85 2.80 15.55
CA ARG A 398 22.49 3.40 14.26
C ARG A 398 22.24 2.30 13.23
N LEU A 399 21.12 2.39 12.54
CA LEU A 399 20.80 1.54 11.39
C LEU A 399 20.93 2.37 10.10
N LEU A 400 21.67 1.85 9.12
CA LEU A 400 21.85 2.48 7.81
C LEU A 400 21.46 1.51 6.70
N LYS A 401 20.77 2.02 5.68
CA LYS A 401 20.50 1.30 4.44
C LYS A 401 21.49 1.76 3.37
N VAL A 402 22.30 0.83 2.88
CA VAL A 402 23.31 1.10 1.84
C VAL A 402 22.84 0.46 0.55
N THR A 403 22.80 1.24 -0.54
CA THR A 403 22.45 0.72 -1.86
C THR A 403 23.72 0.20 -2.54
N VAL A 404 23.66 -1.05 -2.99
CA VAL A 404 24.74 -1.73 -3.73
C VAL A 404 24.24 -2.11 -5.12
N GLN A 405 25.17 -2.31 -6.06
CA GLN A 405 24.82 -2.70 -7.44
C GLN A 405 24.11 -4.06 -7.50
N ASP A 406 24.62 -5.02 -6.75
CA ASP A 406 24.04 -6.35 -6.60
C ASP A 406 24.10 -6.75 -5.12
N ARG A 407 22.95 -6.99 -4.50
CA ARG A 407 22.87 -7.38 -3.09
C ARG A 407 23.26 -8.84 -2.87
N THR A 408 23.20 -9.68 -3.90
CA THR A 408 23.43 -11.14 -3.80
C THR A 408 24.89 -11.49 -3.58
N VAL A 409 25.80 -10.54 -3.81
CA VAL A 409 27.23 -10.69 -3.52
C VAL A 409 27.51 -10.75 -2.01
N ILE A 410 26.59 -10.27 -1.17
CA ILE A 410 26.70 -10.34 0.28
C ILE A 410 25.95 -11.57 0.79
N SER A 411 26.71 -12.55 1.28
CA SER A 411 26.19 -13.71 1.99
C SER A 411 26.63 -13.63 3.44
N THR A 412 25.82 -14.18 4.34
CA THR A 412 26.08 -14.11 5.79
C THR A 412 26.06 -15.49 6.43
N THR A 413 26.63 -15.58 7.63
CA THR A 413 26.64 -16.75 8.51
C THR A 413 26.44 -16.30 9.96
N ASP A 414 26.39 -17.24 10.89
CA ASP A 414 26.33 -16.98 12.34
C ASP A 414 25.15 -16.08 12.75
N ALA A 415 23.93 -16.51 12.44
CA ALA A 415 22.71 -15.72 12.66
C ALA A 415 22.74 -14.35 11.97
N GLU A 416 23.30 -14.30 10.75
CA GLU A 416 23.52 -13.09 9.94
C GLU A 416 24.46 -12.05 10.58
N ARG A 417 25.21 -12.42 11.63
CA ARG A 417 26.14 -11.51 12.32
C ARG A 417 27.47 -11.35 11.59
N LYS A 418 27.83 -12.31 10.72
CA LYS A 418 29.08 -12.30 9.97
C LYS A 418 28.85 -12.38 8.47
N CYS A 419 29.57 -11.59 7.69
CA CYS A 419 29.64 -11.71 6.24
C CYS A 419 30.58 -12.85 5.86
N SER A 420 30.07 -13.83 5.10
CA SER A 420 30.91 -14.84 4.44
C SER A 420 31.43 -14.36 3.09
N THR A 421 30.65 -13.51 2.40
CA THR A 421 31.06 -12.85 1.15
C THR A 421 30.65 -11.38 1.16
N PRO A 422 31.38 -10.50 0.44
CA PRO A 422 32.67 -10.76 -0.22
C PRO A 422 33.81 -10.99 0.80
N VAL A 423 34.84 -11.73 0.37
CA VAL A 423 36.05 -11.99 1.18
C VAL A 423 36.70 -10.67 1.58
N GLY A 424 37.16 -10.58 2.83
CA GLY A 424 37.76 -9.38 3.41
C GLY A 424 36.76 -8.40 4.06
N LEU A 425 35.47 -8.43 3.69
CA LEU A 425 34.49 -7.49 4.27
C LEU A 425 34.34 -7.68 5.79
N GLN A 426 34.21 -8.91 6.26
CA GLN A 426 34.06 -9.18 7.70
C GLN A 426 35.31 -8.78 8.49
N GLU A 427 36.51 -9.03 7.95
CA GLU A 427 37.77 -8.67 8.60
C GLU A 427 37.88 -7.15 8.78
N GLU A 428 37.46 -6.37 7.79
CA GLU A 428 37.43 -4.91 7.90
C GLU A 428 36.39 -4.43 8.92
N ILE A 429 35.20 -5.06 8.97
CA ILE A 429 34.19 -4.78 10.01
C ILE A 429 34.79 -5.04 11.40
N ASP A 430 35.41 -6.20 11.60
CA ASP A 430 35.99 -6.60 12.89
C ASP A 430 37.12 -5.63 13.31
N LYS A 431 38.00 -5.22 12.38
CA LYS A 431 39.05 -4.22 12.62
C LYS A 431 38.50 -2.87 13.04
N ILE A 432 37.38 -2.43 12.46
CA ILE A 432 36.72 -1.16 12.82
C ILE A 432 36.06 -1.27 14.19
N VAL A 433 35.30 -2.34 14.42
CA VAL A 433 34.56 -2.59 15.66
C VAL A 433 35.50 -2.65 16.87
N ALA A 434 36.66 -3.30 16.73
CA ALA A 434 37.67 -3.43 17.79
C ALA A 434 38.19 -2.08 18.33
N LYS A 435 38.02 -0.97 17.58
CA LYS A 435 38.44 0.37 18.01
C LYS A 435 37.51 1.00 19.06
N TYR A 436 36.32 0.44 19.28
CA TYR A 436 35.29 1.03 20.12
C TYR A 436 34.90 0.08 21.26
N SER A 437 34.89 0.60 22.49
CA SER A 437 34.42 -0.16 23.66
C SER A 437 32.94 -0.54 23.49
N LYS A 438 32.62 -1.83 23.72
CA LYS A 438 31.30 -2.42 23.46
C LYS A 438 30.81 -2.22 22.01
N GLY A 439 31.71 -1.94 21.07
CA GLY A 439 31.38 -1.79 19.66
C GLY A 439 30.82 -3.09 19.09
N ARG A 440 29.77 -2.99 18.27
CA ARG A 440 29.22 -4.10 17.50
C ARG A 440 28.63 -3.57 16.19
N SER A 441 28.96 -4.21 15.08
CA SER A 441 28.41 -3.88 13.76
C SER A 441 28.33 -5.15 12.92
N PHE A 442 27.36 -5.21 12.00
CA PHE A 442 27.19 -6.29 11.06
C PHE A 442 26.52 -5.76 9.79
N VAL A 443 26.69 -6.48 8.69
CA VAL A 443 26.10 -6.14 7.39
C VAL A 443 25.35 -7.37 6.87
N ARG A 444 24.15 -7.15 6.34
CA ARG A 444 23.36 -8.19 5.67
C ARG A 444 22.55 -7.61 4.51
N PRO A 445 22.25 -8.40 3.46
CA PRO A 445 21.34 -7.95 2.42
C PRO A 445 19.93 -7.77 2.97
N SER A 446 19.29 -6.63 2.69
CA SER A 446 17.86 -6.46 3.00
C SER A 446 17.02 -7.44 2.19
N GLY A 447 16.00 -8.05 2.79
CA GLY A 447 15.03 -8.91 2.10
C GLY A 447 14.05 -8.13 1.21
N GLY A 448 13.81 -6.84 1.48
CA GLY A 448 12.90 -5.98 0.72
C GLY A 448 13.48 -5.42 -0.59
N LYS A 449 12.62 -4.89 -1.47
CA LYS A 449 13.03 -4.28 -2.75
C LYS A 449 14.02 -3.11 -2.53
N PRO A 450 15.05 -2.96 -3.38
CA PRO A 450 15.98 -1.84 -3.31
C PRO A 450 15.27 -0.50 -3.57
N GLU A 451 15.67 0.55 -2.85
CA GLU A 451 15.21 1.92 -3.12
C GLU A 451 15.82 2.42 -4.43
N TYR A 452 14.98 2.86 -5.37
CA TYR A 452 15.44 3.38 -6.66
C TYR A 452 15.48 4.91 -6.60
N ILE A 453 16.68 5.49 -6.60
CA ILE A 453 16.90 6.95 -6.62
C ILE A 453 17.35 7.33 -8.03
N VAL A 454 16.57 8.19 -8.69
CA VAL A 454 16.83 8.73 -10.03
C VAL A 454 17.59 10.04 -9.96
N GLY A 455 18.61 10.21 -10.78
CA GLY A 455 19.34 11.47 -10.93
C GLY A 455 19.98 11.95 -9.64
N GLY A 456 20.28 11.02 -8.71
CA GLY A 456 20.81 11.28 -7.37
C GLY A 456 19.90 12.11 -6.44
N LYS A 457 18.67 12.44 -6.85
CA LYS A 457 17.80 13.39 -6.14
C LYS A 457 16.37 12.91 -5.95
N TYR A 458 15.85 12.03 -6.80
CA TYR A 458 14.43 11.68 -6.81
C TYR A 458 14.24 10.23 -6.40
N ARG A 459 13.80 10.00 -5.17
CA ARG A 459 13.48 8.65 -4.68
C ARG A 459 12.13 8.23 -5.26
N LEU A 460 12.09 7.13 -6.01
CA LEU A 460 10.82 6.52 -6.43
C LEU A 460 10.10 5.96 -5.21
N VAL A 461 8.83 6.29 -5.11
CA VAL A 461 7.95 5.86 -4.02
C VAL A 461 7.04 4.74 -4.50
N ARG A 462 6.16 5.03 -5.45
CA ARG A 462 5.15 4.09 -5.94
C ARG A 462 4.82 4.36 -7.41
N LYS A 463 4.39 3.33 -8.13
CA LYS A 463 3.86 3.49 -9.48
C LYS A 463 2.51 4.22 -9.39
N ILE A 464 2.33 5.28 -10.17
CA ILE A 464 1.08 6.07 -10.25
C ILE A 464 0.39 5.95 -11.60
N GLY A 465 1.05 5.34 -12.59
CA GLY A 465 0.44 5.05 -13.87
C GLY A 465 1.36 4.24 -14.77
N SER A 466 0.81 3.82 -15.91
CA SER A 466 1.54 3.21 -17.01
C SER A 466 1.01 3.78 -18.29
N GLY A 467 1.88 4.41 -19.08
CA GLY A 467 1.54 4.91 -20.41
C GLY A 467 1.92 3.91 -21.50
N SER A 468 1.61 4.25 -22.75
CA SER A 468 1.99 3.48 -23.93
C SER A 468 3.51 3.32 -24.15
N PHE A 469 4.32 4.11 -23.44
CA PHE A 469 5.76 4.25 -23.66
C PHE A 469 6.59 4.05 -22.39
N GLY A 470 5.99 3.61 -21.29
CA GLY A 470 6.70 3.39 -20.04
C GLY A 470 5.85 3.54 -18.77
N ASP A 471 6.50 3.33 -17.64
CA ASP A 471 5.88 3.40 -16.32
C ASP A 471 6.04 4.79 -15.70
N ILE A 472 5.04 5.25 -14.97
CA ILE A 472 5.05 6.53 -14.27
C ILE A 472 5.00 6.27 -12.76
N TYR A 473 5.92 6.87 -12.04
CA TYR A 473 6.07 6.76 -10.59
C TYR A 473 5.89 8.12 -9.90
N LEU A 474 5.31 8.11 -8.71
CA LEU A 474 5.50 9.17 -7.74
C LEU A 474 6.95 9.10 -7.26
N GLY A 475 7.67 10.20 -7.40
CA GLY A 475 8.96 10.40 -6.78
C GLY A 475 8.90 11.49 -5.71
N ILE A 476 9.84 11.43 -4.77
CA ILE A 476 10.07 12.51 -3.81
C ILE A 476 11.48 13.03 -4.04
N ASN A 477 11.60 14.34 -4.24
CA ASN A 477 12.90 15.00 -4.20
C ASN A 477 13.44 14.96 -2.77
N ILE A 478 14.54 14.22 -2.58
CA ILE A 478 15.11 13.94 -1.26
C ILE A 478 15.72 15.18 -0.60
N THR A 479 15.98 16.26 -1.35
CA THR A 479 16.57 17.48 -0.79
C THR A 479 15.55 18.43 -0.18
N ASN A 480 14.33 18.47 -0.72
CA ASN A 480 13.31 19.45 -0.31
C ASN A 480 11.94 18.82 -0.01
N GLY A 481 11.80 17.50 -0.11
CA GLY A 481 10.55 16.77 0.15
C GLY A 481 9.48 16.91 -0.95
N GLU A 482 9.80 17.56 -2.06
CA GLU A 482 8.82 17.88 -3.09
C GLU A 482 8.41 16.66 -3.92
N GLU A 483 7.11 16.46 -4.09
CA GLU A 483 6.56 15.37 -4.89
C GLU A 483 6.67 15.66 -6.40
N VAL A 484 7.06 14.65 -7.16
CA VAL A 484 7.29 14.72 -8.61
C VAL A 484 6.73 13.51 -9.33
N ALA A 485 6.43 13.65 -10.62
CA ALA A 485 6.15 12.51 -11.49
C ALA A 485 7.45 12.06 -12.19
N VAL A 486 7.74 10.77 -12.15
CA VAL A 486 8.93 10.15 -12.75
C VAL A 486 8.49 9.14 -13.81
N LYS A 487 8.71 9.46 -15.08
CA LYS A 487 8.42 8.57 -16.22
C LYS A 487 9.68 7.78 -16.57
N LEU A 488 9.58 6.46 -16.61
CA LEU A 488 10.62 5.50 -16.94
C LEU A 488 10.30 4.78 -18.25
N GLU A 489 11.19 4.85 -19.23
CA GLU A 489 11.10 4.14 -20.52
C GLU A 489 12.35 3.24 -20.66
N ALA A 490 12.20 1.97 -21.01
CA ALA A 490 13.34 1.10 -21.24
C ALA A 490 14.19 1.60 -22.43
N ILE A 491 15.52 1.63 -22.31
CA ILE A 491 16.41 2.08 -23.39
C ILE A 491 16.24 1.20 -24.64
N ARG A 492 15.99 -0.10 -24.43
CA ARG A 492 15.78 -1.09 -25.49
C ARG A 492 14.35 -1.11 -26.03
N ALA A 493 13.52 -0.12 -25.69
CA ALA A 493 12.19 0.01 -26.26
C ALA A 493 12.29 0.06 -27.80
N ARG A 494 11.37 -0.61 -28.49
CA ARG A 494 11.37 -0.72 -29.96
C ARG A 494 11.36 0.66 -30.66
N HIS A 495 10.72 1.64 -30.02
CA HIS A 495 10.64 3.03 -30.49
C HIS A 495 10.74 3.98 -29.28
N PRO A 496 11.94 4.35 -28.81
CA PRO A 496 12.10 5.21 -27.65
C PRO A 496 11.69 6.64 -27.99
N GLN A 497 10.79 7.22 -27.20
CA GLN A 497 10.22 8.55 -27.44
C GLN A 497 10.57 9.55 -26.33
N LEU A 498 11.01 9.08 -25.15
CA LEU A 498 11.14 9.94 -23.98
C LEU A 498 12.20 11.04 -24.15
N LEU A 499 13.27 10.75 -24.91
CA LEU A 499 14.27 11.77 -25.29
C LEU A 499 13.64 12.90 -26.12
N TYR A 500 12.85 12.54 -27.13
CA TYR A 500 12.18 13.51 -28.00
C TYR A 500 11.17 14.32 -27.20
N GLU A 501 10.35 13.65 -26.40
CA GLU A 501 9.38 14.27 -25.50
C GLU A 501 10.05 15.30 -24.56
N SER A 502 11.19 14.94 -23.94
CA SER A 502 11.95 15.86 -23.07
C SER A 502 12.39 17.13 -23.78
N LYS A 503 12.82 17.04 -25.05
CA LYS A 503 13.22 18.19 -25.87
C LYS A 503 12.02 19.08 -26.18
N LEU A 504 10.85 18.49 -26.45
CA LEU A 504 9.63 19.25 -26.74
C LEU A 504 9.16 20.03 -25.53
N TYR A 505 9.11 19.42 -24.34
CA TYR A 505 8.81 20.15 -23.11
C TYR A 505 9.76 21.33 -22.87
N ARG A 506 11.06 21.19 -23.18
CA ARG A 506 12.01 22.32 -23.11
C ARG A 506 11.67 23.45 -24.08
N ILE A 507 11.17 23.14 -25.28
CA ILE A 507 10.73 24.15 -26.27
C ILE A 507 9.40 24.81 -25.82
N LEU A 508 8.51 24.03 -25.22
CA LEU A 508 7.20 24.46 -24.75
C LEU A 508 7.24 25.18 -23.39
N HIS A 509 8.39 25.15 -22.71
CA HIS A 509 8.60 25.74 -21.39
C HIS A 509 8.09 27.19 -21.30
N GLY A 510 7.50 27.54 -20.16
CA GLY A 510 6.85 28.82 -19.91
C GLY A 510 5.40 28.93 -20.43
N GLY A 511 4.89 27.89 -21.11
CA GLY A 511 3.50 27.83 -21.56
C GLY A 511 2.51 27.63 -20.42
N ILE A 512 1.36 28.32 -20.47
CA ILE A 512 0.29 28.10 -19.49
C ILE A 512 -0.24 26.68 -19.67
N GLY A 513 -0.19 25.88 -18.59
CA GLY A 513 -0.63 24.49 -18.60
C GLY A 513 0.34 23.53 -19.28
N ILE A 514 1.63 23.87 -19.34
CA ILE A 514 2.72 22.95 -19.68
C ILE A 514 3.48 22.63 -18.39
N PRO A 515 3.63 21.34 -18.02
CA PRO A 515 4.42 20.94 -16.85
C PRO A 515 5.90 21.31 -16.95
N HIS A 516 6.54 21.58 -15.81
CA HIS A 516 7.98 21.81 -15.78
C HIS A 516 8.74 20.49 -15.74
N ILE A 517 9.75 20.35 -16.61
CA ILE A 517 10.76 19.30 -16.48
C ILE A 517 11.77 19.72 -15.43
N ARG A 518 12.07 18.80 -14.52
CA ARG A 518 13.05 18.93 -13.46
C ARG A 518 14.34 18.19 -13.77
N TYR A 519 14.23 17.05 -14.43
CA TYR A 519 15.37 16.23 -14.82
C TYR A 519 15.04 15.37 -16.03
N TYR A 520 16.03 15.17 -16.89
CA TYR A 520 16.01 14.13 -17.91
C TYR A 520 17.40 13.49 -17.95
N GLY A 521 17.46 12.17 -18.03
CA GLY A 521 18.71 11.42 -18.10
C GLY A 521 18.49 9.94 -18.31
N GLN A 522 19.58 9.20 -18.42
CA GLN A 522 19.57 7.74 -18.56
C GLN A 522 20.10 7.13 -17.26
N GLU A 523 19.32 6.24 -16.64
CA GLU A 523 19.65 5.59 -15.37
C GLU A 523 19.45 4.08 -15.53
N LYS A 524 20.52 3.32 -15.31
CA LYS A 524 20.58 1.86 -15.56
C LYS A 524 20.05 1.52 -16.97
N ASP A 525 19.01 0.68 -17.05
CA ASP A 525 18.39 0.24 -18.30
C ASP A 525 17.23 1.15 -18.79
N HIS A 526 17.07 2.36 -18.22
CA HIS A 526 15.94 3.24 -18.51
C HIS A 526 16.36 4.67 -18.91
N ASN A 527 15.64 5.24 -19.87
CA ASN A 527 15.49 6.68 -20.01
C ASN A 527 14.53 7.17 -18.92
N VAL A 528 14.85 8.29 -18.29
CA VAL A 528 14.08 8.85 -17.18
C VAL A 528 13.74 10.31 -17.42
N LEU A 529 12.49 10.66 -17.15
CA LEU A 529 12.00 12.03 -17.20
C LEU A 529 11.27 12.37 -15.90
N VAL A 530 11.75 13.38 -15.19
CA VAL A 530 11.15 13.90 -13.96
C VAL A 530 10.48 15.22 -14.26
N MET A 531 9.21 15.36 -13.89
CA MET A 531 8.40 16.55 -14.10
C MET A 531 7.48 16.82 -12.92
N ASP A 532 6.77 17.95 -12.95
CA ASP A 532 5.75 18.28 -11.96
C ASP A 532 4.72 17.15 -11.80
N LEU A 533 4.38 16.83 -10.55
CA LEU A 533 3.23 15.98 -10.26
C LEU A 533 1.93 16.75 -10.51
N LEU A 534 1.03 16.16 -11.28
CA LEU A 534 -0.28 16.74 -11.59
C LEU A 534 -1.40 15.94 -10.92
N GLY A 535 -2.60 16.51 -10.92
CA GLY A 535 -3.82 15.89 -10.42
C GLY A 535 -4.42 14.88 -11.42
N PRO A 536 -5.67 14.47 -11.20
CA PRO A 536 -6.36 13.51 -12.06
C PRO A 536 -6.47 13.97 -13.52
N SER A 537 -6.52 13.00 -14.44
CA SER A 537 -6.83 13.27 -15.86
C SER A 537 -8.30 13.62 -16.05
N LEU A 538 -8.66 14.20 -17.20
CA LEU A 538 -10.07 14.43 -17.49
C LEU A 538 -10.85 13.12 -17.69
N GLU A 539 -10.22 12.01 -18.09
CA GLU A 539 -10.89 10.69 -18.11
C GLU A 539 -11.21 10.22 -16.68
N ASP A 540 -10.27 10.40 -15.74
CA ASP A 540 -10.46 10.06 -14.33
C ASP A 540 -11.63 10.84 -13.73
N LEU A 541 -11.63 12.16 -13.94
CA LEU A 541 -12.69 13.06 -13.47
C LEU A 541 -14.02 12.76 -14.15
N PHE A 542 -14.00 12.37 -15.42
CA PHE A 542 -15.20 11.97 -16.13
C PHE A 542 -15.81 10.72 -15.53
N ASN A 543 -15.00 9.70 -15.22
CA ASN A 543 -15.44 8.51 -14.54
C ASN A 543 -15.94 8.81 -13.11
N PHE A 544 -15.25 9.70 -12.37
CA PHE A 544 -15.69 10.16 -11.05
C PHE A 544 -17.06 10.84 -11.08
N CYS A 545 -17.35 11.60 -12.14
CA CYS A 545 -18.66 12.20 -12.39
C CYS A 545 -19.65 11.25 -13.08
N SER A 546 -19.50 9.93 -12.89
CA SER A 546 -20.37 8.91 -13.48
C SER A 546 -20.51 9.02 -15.00
N ARG A 547 -19.41 9.39 -15.67
CA ARG A 547 -19.29 9.54 -17.13
C ARG A 547 -20.26 10.55 -17.72
N ARG A 548 -20.51 11.63 -16.99
CA ARG A 548 -21.36 12.73 -17.46
C ARG A 548 -20.85 14.05 -16.89
N PHE A 549 -20.49 14.95 -17.79
CA PHE A 549 -20.26 16.35 -17.42
C PHE A 549 -21.46 17.22 -17.75
N THR A 550 -21.66 18.27 -16.96
CA THR A 550 -22.58 19.35 -17.27
C THR A 550 -22.02 20.20 -18.39
N ILE A 551 -22.93 20.87 -19.10
CA ILE A 551 -22.54 21.78 -20.19
C ILE A 551 -21.63 22.91 -19.69
N LYS A 552 -21.84 23.40 -18.45
CA LYS A 552 -20.97 24.38 -17.79
C LYS A 552 -19.53 23.88 -17.70
N THR A 553 -19.34 22.67 -17.20
CA THR A 553 -18.01 22.03 -17.08
C THR A 553 -17.35 21.84 -18.44
N VAL A 554 -18.09 21.33 -19.43
CA VAL A 554 -17.57 21.10 -20.79
C VAL A 554 -17.13 22.41 -21.44
N LEU A 555 -17.90 23.50 -21.31
CA LEU A 555 -17.57 24.80 -21.90
C LEU A 555 -16.36 25.47 -21.23
N MET A 556 -16.22 25.37 -19.90
CA MET A 556 -15.02 25.86 -19.20
C MET A 556 -13.76 25.11 -19.63
N LEU A 557 -13.87 23.78 -19.77
CA LEU A 557 -12.78 22.94 -20.26
C LEU A 557 -12.43 23.27 -21.71
N ALA A 558 -13.42 23.42 -22.60
CA ALA A 558 -13.21 23.77 -23.99
C ALA A 558 -12.36 25.04 -24.15
N ASP A 559 -12.66 26.09 -23.37
CA ASP A 559 -11.88 27.33 -23.40
C ASP A 559 -10.40 27.11 -23.04
N GLN A 560 -10.13 26.31 -22.00
CA GLN A 560 -8.75 26.01 -21.60
C GLN A 560 -8.05 25.11 -22.61
N MET A 561 -8.71 24.05 -23.09
CA MET A 561 -8.15 23.06 -24.03
C MET A 561 -7.75 23.71 -25.36
N ILE A 562 -8.61 24.55 -25.95
CA ILE A 562 -8.28 25.28 -27.18
C ILE A 562 -7.03 26.14 -26.96
N GLY A 563 -6.94 26.84 -25.83
CA GLY A 563 -5.76 27.65 -25.50
C GLY A 563 -4.47 26.82 -25.34
N ARG A 564 -4.54 25.58 -24.83
CA ARG A 564 -3.36 24.70 -24.76
C ARG A 564 -2.90 24.25 -26.14
N ILE A 565 -3.85 23.84 -26.99
CA ILE A 565 -3.56 23.39 -28.36
C ILE A 565 -3.01 24.55 -29.20
N GLU A 566 -3.62 25.73 -29.12
CA GLU A 566 -3.14 26.95 -29.78
C GLU A 566 -1.68 27.25 -29.41
N TYR A 567 -1.33 27.15 -28.12
CA TYR A 567 0.04 27.39 -27.67
C TYR A 567 1.05 26.42 -28.32
N VAL A 568 0.72 25.12 -28.37
CA VAL A 568 1.56 24.10 -29.02
C VAL A 568 1.71 24.40 -30.53
N HIS A 569 0.61 24.75 -31.19
CA HIS A 569 0.58 25.14 -32.60
C HIS A 569 1.42 26.40 -32.89
N CYS A 570 1.39 27.39 -32.00
CA CYS A 570 2.21 28.61 -32.08
C CYS A 570 3.72 28.30 -32.02
N LYS A 571 4.09 27.28 -31.25
CA LYS A 571 5.46 26.74 -31.17
C LYS A 571 5.85 25.85 -32.35
N SER A 572 5.00 25.75 -33.38
CA SER A 572 5.22 25.03 -34.65
C SER A 572 5.12 23.51 -34.56
N PHE A 573 4.47 23.00 -33.51
CA PHE A 573 4.20 21.57 -33.32
C PHE A 573 2.70 21.30 -33.33
N ILE A 574 2.31 20.08 -33.68
CA ILE A 574 0.98 19.50 -33.45
C ILE A 574 1.13 18.32 -32.49
N HIS A 575 0.10 18.03 -31.69
CA HIS A 575 0.12 17.01 -30.66
C HIS A 575 -0.14 15.60 -31.20
N ARG A 576 -1.13 15.44 -32.10
CA ARG A 576 -1.54 14.16 -32.72
C ARG A 576 -2.11 13.08 -31.79
N ASP A 577 -2.35 13.37 -30.52
CA ASP A 577 -2.99 12.44 -29.57
C ASP A 577 -3.87 13.17 -28.55
N ILE A 578 -4.74 14.03 -29.06
CA ILE A 578 -5.73 14.75 -28.26
C ILE A 578 -6.78 13.76 -27.73
N LYS A 579 -6.74 13.51 -26.42
CA LYS A 579 -7.66 12.62 -25.69
C LYS A 579 -7.79 13.05 -24.23
N PRO A 580 -8.88 12.68 -23.52
CA PRO A 580 -9.09 13.07 -22.12
C PRO A 580 -7.93 12.72 -21.18
N ASP A 581 -7.27 11.58 -21.39
CA ASP A 581 -6.15 11.11 -20.56
C ASP A 581 -4.92 12.03 -20.60
N ASN A 582 -4.74 12.80 -21.68
CA ASN A 582 -3.58 13.70 -21.86
C ASN A 582 -3.85 15.12 -21.35
N PHE A 583 -5.04 15.37 -20.78
CA PHE A 583 -5.38 16.62 -20.12
C PHE A 583 -5.57 16.38 -18.63
N LEU A 584 -4.72 16.99 -17.78
CA LEU A 584 -4.73 16.79 -16.33
C LEU A 584 -5.00 18.11 -15.62
N MET A 585 -5.69 18.06 -14.48
CA MET A 585 -5.81 19.24 -13.61
C MET A 585 -4.53 19.43 -12.79
N GLY A 586 -4.17 20.67 -12.46
CA GLY A 586 -3.10 20.93 -11.50
C GLY A 586 -3.45 20.49 -10.08
N ILE A 587 -2.49 20.61 -9.17
CA ILE A 587 -2.68 20.35 -7.73
C ILE A 587 -2.57 21.65 -6.92
N GLY A 588 -3.06 21.62 -5.67
CA GLY A 588 -2.96 22.74 -4.73
C GLY A 588 -3.53 24.04 -5.31
N ARG A 589 -2.71 25.11 -5.34
CA ARG A 589 -3.09 26.42 -5.88
C ARG A 589 -3.34 26.43 -7.39
N HIS A 590 -3.00 25.35 -8.09
CA HIS A 590 -3.21 25.20 -9.54
C HIS A 590 -4.35 24.23 -9.88
N CYS A 591 -5.18 23.84 -8.91
CA CYS A 591 -6.28 22.88 -9.10
C CYS A 591 -7.32 23.28 -10.16
N ASN A 592 -7.41 24.56 -10.52
CA ASN A 592 -8.33 25.07 -11.53
C ASN A 592 -7.69 25.23 -12.92
N LYS A 593 -6.38 24.92 -13.04
CA LYS A 593 -5.61 25.04 -14.28
C LYS A 593 -5.49 23.68 -14.95
N LEU A 594 -5.91 23.60 -16.20
CA LEU A 594 -5.74 22.42 -17.04
C LEU A 594 -4.33 22.40 -17.65
N PHE A 595 -3.69 21.23 -17.63
CA PHE A 595 -2.38 20.95 -18.21
C PHE A 595 -2.50 19.96 -19.36
N LEU A 596 -1.63 20.09 -20.36
CA LEU A 596 -1.49 19.17 -21.49
C LEU A 596 -0.17 18.41 -21.37
N ILE A 597 -0.23 17.08 -21.48
CA ILE A 597 0.90 16.16 -21.31
C ILE A 597 1.04 15.18 -22.49
N ASP A 598 2.10 14.37 -22.46
CA ASP A 598 2.39 13.28 -23.39
C ASP A 598 2.66 13.73 -24.84
N PHE A 599 3.80 14.39 -25.03
CA PHE A 599 4.25 14.88 -26.35
C PHE A 599 5.03 13.82 -27.14
N GLY A 600 4.98 12.54 -26.76
CA GLY A 600 5.71 11.45 -27.43
C GLY A 600 5.36 11.32 -28.92
N LEU A 601 4.09 11.57 -29.27
CA LEU A 601 3.60 11.54 -30.65
C LEU A 601 3.58 12.92 -31.33
N ALA A 602 4.00 14.00 -30.68
CA ALA A 602 3.93 15.33 -31.27
C ALA A 602 4.89 15.47 -32.47
N LYS A 603 4.55 16.33 -33.43
CA LYS A 603 5.33 16.51 -34.67
C LYS A 603 5.38 17.97 -35.09
N LYS A 604 6.52 18.38 -35.66
CA LYS A 604 6.69 19.71 -36.27
C LYS A 604 5.85 19.79 -37.56
N TYR A 605 4.92 20.74 -37.66
CA TYR A 605 4.06 20.92 -38.85
C TYR A 605 4.51 22.07 -39.76
N ARG A 606 5.42 22.93 -39.27
CA ARG A 606 6.05 23.97 -40.07
C ARG A 606 7.43 24.26 -39.55
N ASP A 607 8.30 24.80 -40.40
CA ASP A 607 9.59 25.25 -39.93
C ASP A 607 9.46 26.42 -38.93
N SER A 608 10.28 26.39 -37.88
CA SER A 608 10.19 27.36 -36.79
C SER A 608 10.67 28.75 -37.19
N ARG A 609 11.59 28.83 -38.17
CA ARG A 609 12.20 30.08 -38.63
C ARG A 609 11.51 30.62 -39.87
N THR A 610 11.41 29.81 -40.93
CA THR A 610 10.83 30.22 -42.22
C THR A 610 9.31 30.20 -42.24
N ARG A 611 8.68 29.57 -41.23
CA ARG A 611 7.23 29.32 -41.16
C ARG A 611 6.66 28.51 -42.33
N GLN A 612 7.51 27.92 -43.16
CA GLN A 612 7.09 27.05 -44.27
C GLN A 612 6.39 25.80 -43.74
N HIS A 613 5.19 25.53 -44.25
CA HIS A 613 4.39 24.37 -43.85
C HIS A 613 5.00 23.06 -44.36
N ILE A 614 4.75 21.94 -43.65
CA ILE A 614 5.09 20.61 -44.16
C ILE A 614 4.29 20.29 -45.43
N LEU A 615 4.87 19.48 -46.31
CA LEU A 615 4.18 19.02 -47.51
C LEU A 615 3.03 18.08 -47.17
N TYR A 616 1.94 18.19 -47.94
CA TYR A 616 0.84 17.24 -47.93
C TYR A 616 1.33 15.85 -48.37
N ARG A 617 0.91 14.80 -47.66
CA ARG A 617 1.23 13.40 -47.97
C ARG A 617 0.07 12.50 -47.59
N GLU A 618 -0.09 11.43 -48.34
CA GLU A 618 -1.03 10.34 -48.06
C GLU A 618 -0.24 9.08 -47.63
N ASP A 619 -0.92 7.94 -47.48
CA ASP A 619 -0.33 6.64 -47.11
C ASP A 619 0.43 6.60 -45.76
N LYS A 620 -0.04 7.39 -44.78
CA LYS A 620 0.44 7.33 -43.39
C LYS A 620 -0.29 6.24 -42.61
N ASN A 621 0.43 5.65 -41.66
CA ASN A 621 -0.20 4.83 -40.63
C ASN A 621 -0.98 5.72 -39.65
N LEU A 622 -2.13 5.22 -39.19
CA LEU A 622 -2.92 5.85 -38.14
C LEU A 622 -2.02 6.12 -36.92
N THR A 623 -1.88 7.39 -36.56
CA THR A 623 -1.12 7.85 -35.40
C THR A 623 -2.08 8.53 -34.42
N GLY A 624 -2.00 8.15 -33.14
CA GLY A 624 -2.87 8.63 -32.08
C GLY A 624 -4.00 7.65 -31.73
N THR A 625 -4.80 8.01 -30.74
CA THR A 625 -5.88 7.17 -30.23
C THR A 625 -7.07 7.13 -31.19
N ALA A 626 -7.30 5.98 -31.85
CA ALA A 626 -8.31 5.79 -32.90
C ALA A 626 -9.71 6.36 -32.58
N ARG A 627 -10.13 6.29 -31.31
CA ARG A 627 -11.41 6.83 -30.82
C ARG A 627 -11.55 8.34 -31.06
N TYR A 628 -10.48 9.11 -30.83
CA TYR A 628 -10.48 10.56 -30.90
C TYR A 628 -9.75 11.11 -32.14
N ALA A 629 -8.96 10.30 -32.84
CA ALA A 629 -8.25 10.71 -34.05
C ALA A 629 -9.18 11.29 -35.15
N SER A 630 -8.71 12.28 -35.89
CA SER A 630 -9.42 12.91 -37.01
C SER A 630 -9.76 11.90 -38.12
N ILE A 631 -10.70 12.26 -39.01
CA ILE A 631 -11.01 11.40 -40.17
C ILE A 631 -9.79 11.29 -41.08
N ASN A 632 -9.06 12.39 -41.30
CA ASN A 632 -7.84 12.39 -42.11
C ASN A 632 -6.78 11.43 -41.57
N ALA A 633 -6.63 11.34 -40.24
CA ALA A 633 -5.69 10.41 -39.63
C ALA A 633 -6.07 8.94 -39.88
N HIS A 634 -7.36 8.62 -39.94
CA HIS A 634 -7.86 7.28 -40.32
C HIS A 634 -7.63 6.97 -41.80
N LEU A 635 -7.73 7.99 -42.66
CA LEU A 635 -7.48 7.89 -44.10
C LEU A 635 -5.99 7.88 -44.47
N GLY A 636 -5.09 7.92 -43.48
CA GLY A 636 -3.65 7.94 -43.73
C GLY A 636 -3.14 9.26 -44.32
N ILE A 637 -3.91 10.35 -44.18
CA ILE A 637 -3.47 11.68 -44.60
C ILE A 637 -2.56 12.26 -43.50
N GLU A 638 -1.48 12.93 -43.92
CA GLU A 638 -0.58 13.64 -43.01
C GLU A 638 -1.36 14.62 -42.13
N GLN A 639 -1.12 14.56 -40.83
CA GLN A 639 -1.84 15.39 -39.85
C GLN A 639 -1.27 16.81 -39.81
N SER A 640 -2.16 17.79 -39.64
CA SER A 640 -1.87 19.21 -39.41
C SER A 640 -2.74 19.73 -38.26
N ARG A 641 -2.70 21.05 -38.01
CA ARG A 641 -3.42 21.71 -36.90
C ARG A 641 -4.92 21.43 -36.90
N ARG A 642 -5.53 21.31 -38.08
CA ARG A 642 -6.97 20.98 -38.22
C ARG A 642 -7.34 19.65 -37.58
N ASP A 643 -6.42 18.70 -37.55
CA ASP A 643 -6.65 17.35 -37.03
C ASP A 643 -6.70 17.33 -35.51
N ASP A 644 -5.80 18.06 -34.84
CA ASP A 644 -5.87 18.26 -33.39
C ASP A 644 -7.19 18.96 -32.97
N MET A 645 -7.66 19.91 -33.79
CA MET A 645 -8.92 20.63 -33.52
C MET A 645 -10.16 19.76 -33.75
N GLU A 646 -10.18 18.92 -34.80
CA GLU A 646 -11.26 17.94 -35.00
C GLU A 646 -11.28 16.91 -33.88
N SER A 647 -10.11 16.40 -33.46
CA SER A 647 -9.98 15.49 -32.33
C SER A 647 -10.50 16.09 -31.03
N LEU A 648 -10.23 17.37 -30.77
CA LEU A 648 -10.81 18.08 -29.63
C LEU A 648 -12.35 18.12 -29.70
N GLY A 649 -12.93 18.34 -30.88
CA GLY A 649 -14.38 18.31 -31.08
C GLY A 649 -15.00 16.96 -30.70
N TYR A 650 -14.33 15.85 -31.04
CA TYR A 650 -14.76 14.52 -30.60
C TYR A 650 -14.64 14.34 -29.08
N VAL A 651 -13.61 14.89 -28.43
CA VAL A 651 -13.47 14.86 -26.97
C VAL A 651 -14.59 15.65 -26.28
N LEU A 652 -14.93 16.84 -26.78
CA LEU A 652 -16.04 17.64 -26.24
C LEU A 652 -17.38 16.92 -26.36
N MET A 653 -17.64 16.30 -27.52
CA MET A 653 -18.86 15.52 -27.71
C MET A 653 -18.86 14.23 -26.88
N TYR A 654 -17.70 13.63 -26.63
CA TYR A 654 -17.58 12.49 -25.73
C TYR A 654 -18.02 12.85 -24.30
N PHE A 655 -17.57 14.01 -23.77
CA PHE A 655 -17.99 14.47 -22.45
C PHE A 655 -19.49 14.79 -22.36
N ASN A 656 -20.03 15.42 -23.40
CA ASN A 656 -21.47 15.72 -23.48
C ASN A 656 -22.35 14.47 -23.54
N ARG A 657 -21.92 13.43 -24.28
CA ARG A 657 -22.74 12.26 -24.60
C ARG A 657 -22.52 11.06 -23.67
N GLY A 658 -21.43 10.99 -22.92
CA GLY A 658 -21.02 9.79 -22.19
C GLY A 658 -20.27 8.76 -23.06
N CYS A 659 -20.63 8.68 -24.34
CA CYS A 659 -19.97 7.83 -25.35
C CYS A 659 -20.11 8.39 -26.78
N LEU A 660 -19.21 7.96 -27.66
CA LEU A 660 -19.20 8.27 -29.09
C LEU A 660 -19.81 7.11 -29.90
N PRO A 661 -20.47 7.38 -31.05
CA PRO A 661 -21.18 6.37 -31.86
C PRO A 661 -20.33 5.21 -32.39
N TRP A 662 -19.01 5.39 -32.43
CA TRP A 662 -18.03 4.40 -32.89
C TRP A 662 -17.32 3.66 -31.74
N GLN A 663 -17.82 3.77 -30.50
CA GLN A 663 -17.35 2.97 -29.37
C GLN A 663 -18.06 1.61 -29.30
N GLY A 664 -17.36 0.59 -28.78
CA GLY A 664 -17.94 -0.76 -28.58
C GLY A 664 -18.06 -1.64 -29.83
N LEU A 665 -17.56 -1.19 -30.99
CA LEU A 665 -17.61 -1.96 -32.23
C LEU A 665 -16.77 -3.25 -32.13
N LYS A 666 -17.41 -4.38 -32.44
CA LYS A 666 -16.78 -5.72 -32.48
C LYS A 666 -16.10 -5.96 -33.83
N ALA A 667 -14.88 -6.49 -33.80
CA ALA A 667 -14.10 -6.88 -34.98
C ALA A 667 -13.14 -8.02 -34.61
N ALA A 668 -12.77 -8.85 -35.59
CA ALA A 668 -11.88 -9.99 -35.36
C ALA A 668 -10.42 -9.56 -35.24
N THR A 669 -10.01 -8.50 -35.94
CA THR A 669 -8.64 -7.97 -35.88
C THR A 669 -8.60 -6.49 -35.51
N LYS A 670 -7.43 -6.02 -35.02
CA LYS A 670 -7.21 -4.58 -34.72
C LYS A 670 -7.39 -3.71 -35.97
N LYS A 671 -6.90 -4.17 -37.12
CA LYS A 671 -7.03 -3.46 -38.40
C LYS A 671 -8.50 -3.28 -38.79
N GLN A 672 -9.28 -4.37 -38.77
CA GLN A 672 -10.73 -4.32 -39.02
C GLN A 672 -11.48 -3.44 -38.01
N LYS A 673 -11.02 -3.41 -36.75
CA LYS A 673 -11.59 -2.51 -35.74
C LYS A 673 -11.38 -1.05 -36.10
N TYR A 674 -10.19 -0.69 -36.58
CA TYR A 674 -9.88 0.68 -36.99
C TYR A 674 -10.64 1.06 -38.27
N GLU A 675 -10.74 0.16 -39.24
CA GLU A 675 -11.58 0.35 -40.45
C GLU A 675 -13.04 0.61 -40.08
N LYS A 676 -13.65 -0.20 -39.21
CA LYS A 676 -15.02 0.01 -38.73
C LYS A 676 -15.22 1.32 -37.98
N ILE A 677 -14.24 1.76 -37.19
CA ILE A 677 -14.29 3.06 -36.51
C ILE A 677 -14.24 4.19 -37.55
N SER A 678 -13.35 4.08 -38.54
CA SER A 678 -13.21 5.03 -39.64
C SER A 678 -14.52 5.16 -40.42
N GLU A 679 -15.06 4.03 -40.90
CA GLU A 679 -16.34 3.97 -41.63
C GLU A 679 -17.46 4.63 -40.83
N LYS A 680 -17.61 4.28 -39.54
CA LYS A 680 -18.65 4.84 -38.68
C LYS A 680 -18.48 6.34 -38.44
N LYS A 681 -17.25 6.85 -38.37
CA LYS A 681 -16.95 8.30 -38.26
C LYS A 681 -17.35 9.04 -39.53
N MET A 682 -16.98 8.52 -40.70
CA MET A 682 -17.33 9.10 -42.00
C MET A 682 -18.84 9.07 -42.25
N SER A 683 -19.50 7.98 -41.85
CA SER A 683 -20.94 7.80 -42.05
C SER A 683 -21.82 8.51 -41.00
N THR A 684 -21.23 9.17 -39.99
CA THR A 684 -21.97 9.90 -38.95
C THR A 684 -21.89 11.40 -39.25
N PRO A 685 -22.97 12.03 -39.78
CA PRO A 685 -23.03 13.48 -39.97
C PRO A 685 -22.81 14.24 -38.65
N VAL A 686 -22.24 15.44 -38.72
CA VAL A 686 -21.97 16.28 -37.53
C VAL A 686 -23.27 16.57 -36.79
N GLU A 687 -24.34 16.84 -37.53
CA GLU A 687 -25.68 17.15 -37.02
C GLU A 687 -26.26 15.97 -36.22
N VAL A 688 -25.96 14.73 -36.64
CA VAL A 688 -26.36 13.53 -35.93
C VAL A 688 -25.52 13.34 -34.66
N LEU A 689 -24.20 13.56 -34.75
CA LEU A 689 -23.31 13.46 -33.59
C LEU A 689 -23.68 14.49 -32.50
N CYS A 690 -24.01 15.71 -32.89
CA CYS A 690 -24.34 16.82 -32.00
C CYS A 690 -25.84 16.94 -31.66
N LYS A 691 -26.68 16.05 -32.19
CA LYS A 691 -28.13 16.06 -31.92
C LYS A 691 -28.42 16.08 -30.41
N GLY A 692 -29.24 17.04 -29.99
CA GLY A 692 -29.65 17.24 -28.60
C GLY A 692 -28.73 18.14 -27.77
N PHE A 693 -27.70 18.73 -28.37
CA PHE A 693 -26.78 19.67 -27.73
C PHE A 693 -26.78 21.03 -28.48
N PRO A 694 -26.25 22.12 -27.88
CA PRO A 694 -26.21 23.43 -28.51
C PRO A 694 -25.53 23.45 -29.88
N ALA A 695 -26.00 24.31 -30.78
CA ALA A 695 -25.59 24.35 -32.18
C ALA A 695 -24.09 24.67 -32.36
N GLU A 696 -23.49 25.36 -31.39
CA GLU A 696 -22.08 25.76 -31.36
C GLU A 696 -21.13 24.54 -31.44
N PHE A 697 -21.53 23.37 -30.92
CA PHE A 697 -20.73 22.15 -31.07
C PHE A 697 -20.71 21.65 -32.51
N SER A 698 -21.85 21.72 -33.22
CA SER A 698 -21.93 21.40 -34.65
C SER A 698 -21.13 22.43 -35.47
N MET A 699 -21.27 23.72 -35.15
CA MET A 699 -20.52 24.79 -35.81
C MET A 699 -19.01 24.60 -35.65
N TYR A 700 -18.55 24.26 -34.44
CA TYR A 700 -17.14 23.96 -34.16
C TYR A 700 -16.62 22.80 -35.03
N LEU A 701 -17.34 21.68 -35.08
CA LEU A 701 -16.92 20.49 -35.83
C LEU A 701 -16.96 20.73 -37.35
N ASN A 702 -18.00 21.39 -37.85
CA ASN A 702 -18.11 21.76 -39.26
C ASN A 702 -16.99 22.74 -39.67
N TYR A 703 -16.65 23.71 -38.82
CA TYR A 703 -15.51 24.60 -39.04
C TYR A 703 -14.21 23.80 -39.14
N CYS A 704 -13.92 22.92 -38.17
CA CYS A 704 -12.68 22.14 -38.15
C CYS A 704 -12.55 21.23 -39.37
N ARG A 705 -13.65 20.61 -39.82
CA ARG A 705 -13.68 19.77 -41.03
C ARG A 705 -13.52 20.57 -42.34
N GLY A 706 -13.91 21.85 -42.34
CA GLY A 706 -13.76 22.75 -43.49
C GLY A 706 -12.35 23.30 -43.70
N LEU A 707 -11.45 23.19 -42.71
CA LEU A 707 -10.10 23.74 -42.80
C LEU A 707 -9.24 23.01 -43.83
N ARG A 708 -8.58 23.77 -44.71
CA ARG A 708 -7.56 23.24 -45.61
C ARG A 708 -6.30 22.83 -44.83
N PHE A 709 -5.45 22.02 -45.46
CA PHE A 709 -4.30 21.39 -44.78
C PHE A 709 -3.32 22.39 -44.16
N GLU A 710 -3.06 23.49 -44.87
CA GLU A 710 -2.14 24.55 -44.44
C GLU A 710 -2.84 25.69 -43.70
N GLU A 711 -4.17 25.66 -43.64
CA GLU A 711 -4.97 26.76 -43.11
C GLU A 711 -4.83 26.86 -41.58
N PRO A 712 -4.54 28.05 -41.03
CA PRO A 712 -4.56 28.25 -39.59
C PRO A 712 -6.00 28.21 -39.07
N PRO A 713 -6.32 27.37 -38.06
CA PRO A 713 -7.58 27.51 -37.32
C PRO A 713 -7.68 28.89 -36.68
N ASP A 714 -8.86 29.53 -36.75
CA ASP A 714 -9.18 30.72 -35.97
C ASP A 714 -9.55 30.30 -34.53
N TYR A 715 -8.53 30.17 -33.69
CA TYR A 715 -8.70 29.76 -32.29
C TYR A 715 -9.58 30.75 -31.51
N MET A 716 -9.51 32.05 -31.85
CA MET A 716 -10.33 33.08 -31.19
C MET A 716 -11.81 32.87 -31.50
N TYR A 717 -12.16 32.67 -32.77
CA TYR A 717 -13.52 32.34 -33.18
C TYR A 717 -14.04 31.09 -32.47
N LEU A 718 -13.25 30.00 -32.48
CA LEU A 718 -13.66 28.73 -31.85
C LEU A 718 -13.86 28.85 -30.33
N ARG A 719 -13.02 29.63 -29.63
CA ARG A 719 -13.24 29.94 -28.20
C ARG A 719 -14.46 30.82 -28.02
N GLN A 720 -14.67 31.79 -28.91
CA GLN A 720 -15.76 32.74 -28.80
C GLN A 720 -17.13 32.07 -28.98
N LEU A 721 -17.25 31.04 -29.83
CA LEU A 721 -18.45 30.20 -29.93
C LEU A 721 -18.88 29.70 -28.54
N PHE A 722 -17.96 29.04 -27.82
CA PHE A 722 -18.27 28.48 -26.50
C PHE A 722 -18.41 29.54 -25.41
N ARG A 723 -17.67 30.66 -25.47
CA ARG A 723 -17.80 31.77 -24.52
C ARG A 723 -19.11 32.53 -24.66
N ILE A 724 -19.61 32.70 -25.88
CA ILE A 724 -20.93 33.28 -26.12
C ILE A 724 -21.99 32.34 -25.56
N LEU A 725 -21.96 31.06 -25.95
CA LEU A 725 -22.90 30.06 -25.43
C LEU A 725 -22.89 30.00 -23.90
N PHE A 726 -21.72 30.03 -23.27
CA PHE A 726 -21.57 30.04 -21.81
C PHE A 726 -22.31 31.20 -21.15
N ARG A 727 -22.24 32.40 -21.75
CA ARG A 727 -22.96 33.59 -21.29
C ARG A 727 -24.46 33.50 -21.58
N THR A 728 -24.84 32.99 -22.75
CA THR A 728 -26.25 32.79 -23.14
C THR A 728 -26.96 31.82 -22.19
N LEU A 729 -26.26 30.79 -21.71
CA LEU A 729 -26.76 29.85 -20.69
C LEU A 729 -26.67 30.40 -19.25
N ASN A 730 -26.31 31.68 -19.10
CA ASN A 730 -26.15 32.39 -17.83
C ASN A 730 -25.24 31.67 -16.83
N HIS A 731 -24.18 31.03 -17.32
CA HIS A 731 -23.19 30.37 -16.48
C HIS A 731 -22.15 31.37 -15.97
N GLN A 732 -21.66 31.14 -14.75
CA GLN A 732 -20.57 31.92 -14.15
C GLN A 732 -19.25 31.15 -14.26
N TYR A 733 -18.19 31.85 -14.67
CA TYR A 733 -16.83 31.29 -14.78
C TYR A 733 -16.13 31.34 -13.41
N ASP A 734 -16.66 30.55 -12.49
CA ASP A 734 -16.26 30.47 -11.08
C ASP A 734 -15.19 29.40 -10.80
N TYR A 735 -14.74 28.70 -11.85
CA TYR A 735 -13.87 27.52 -11.76
C TYR A 735 -14.46 26.36 -10.94
N THR A 736 -15.79 26.34 -10.76
CA THR A 736 -16.49 25.26 -10.08
C THR A 736 -16.93 24.22 -11.11
N PHE A 737 -16.11 23.19 -11.27
CA PHE A 737 -16.40 22.02 -12.09
C PHE A 737 -17.28 21.00 -11.35
N ASP A 738 -17.85 20.04 -12.09
CA ASP A 738 -18.79 19.04 -11.52
C ASP A 738 -18.18 18.24 -10.37
N TRP A 739 -16.90 17.87 -10.50
CA TRP A 739 -16.18 17.13 -9.46
C TRP A 739 -15.94 17.96 -8.19
N THR A 740 -15.88 19.30 -8.31
CA THR A 740 -15.77 20.20 -7.15
C THR A 740 -17.02 20.14 -6.29
N LEU A 741 -18.21 20.09 -6.92
CA LEU A 741 -19.50 20.01 -6.23
C LEU A 741 -19.75 18.62 -5.64
N LEU A 742 -19.40 17.56 -6.40
CA LEU A 742 -19.48 16.19 -5.91
C LEU A 742 -18.57 15.97 -4.69
N LYS A 743 -17.37 16.57 -4.68
CA LYS A 743 -16.47 16.55 -3.51
C LYS A 743 -17.11 17.18 -2.26
N GLN A 744 -17.79 18.31 -2.39
CA GLN A 744 -18.47 18.97 -1.25
C GLN A 744 -19.63 18.13 -0.70
N LYS A 745 -20.34 17.38 -1.55
CA LYS A 745 -21.45 16.50 -1.14
C LYS A 745 -21.00 15.15 -0.58
N THR A 746 -19.86 14.63 -1.03
CA THR A 746 -19.39 13.27 -0.70
C THR A 746 -18.28 13.24 0.35
N GLY A 747 -17.64 14.39 0.65
CA GLY A 747 -16.55 14.48 1.61
C GLY A 747 -15.23 13.84 1.17
N VAL A 748 -15.12 13.33 -0.06
CA VAL A 748 -13.94 12.60 -0.56
C VAL A 748 -12.91 13.55 -1.20
N PRO A 749 -11.63 13.58 -0.75
CA PRO A 749 -10.59 14.39 -1.38
C PRO A 749 -10.03 13.77 -2.67
N LEU A 750 -10.00 14.56 -3.76
CA LEU A 750 -9.34 14.24 -5.03
C LEU A 750 -7.84 14.61 -4.97
N VAL A 751 -6.97 13.69 -4.53
CA VAL A 751 -5.51 13.84 -4.66
C VAL A 751 -4.91 12.55 -5.22
N GLY A 752 -4.45 12.59 -6.48
CA GLY A 752 -3.77 11.49 -7.17
C GLY A 752 -4.50 10.99 -8.43
N PRO A 753 -3.79 10.37 -9.41
CA PRO A 753 -4.43 9.74 -10.56
C PRO A 753 -5.33 8.60 -10.10
N MET A 754 -6.59 8.61 -10.56
CA MET A 754 -7.57 7.59 -10.17
C MET A 754 -7.30 6.34 -10.98
N VAL A 755 -7.03 5.22 -10.31
CA VAL A 755 -6.87 3.92 -10.98
C VAL A 755 -8.21 3.56 -11.63
N SER A 756 -8.21 3.30 -12.94
CA SER A 756 -9.38 2.97 -13.74
C SER A 756 -10.23 1.87 -13.08
N MET A 757 -11.48 2.18 -12.73
CA MET A 757 -12.44 1.16 -12.28
C MET A 757 -12.81 0.22 -13.45
N PRO A 758 -13.00 -1.10 -13.20
CA PRO A 758 -13.52 -1.99 -14.21
C PRO A 758 -14.93 -1.56 -14.63
N VAL A 759 -15.16 -1.52 -15.94
CA VAL A 759 -16.50 -1.35 -16.52
C VAL A 759 -17.38 -2.51 -16.04
N PRO A 760 -18.58 -2.27 -15.47
CA PRO A 760 -19.47 -3.35 -15.10
C PRO A 760 -19.88 -4.16 -16.35
N PRO A 761 -20.02 -5.49 -16.26
CA PRO A 761 -20.63 -6.27 -17.33
C PRO A 761 -22.05 -5.76 -17.55
N THR A 762 -22.40 -5.45 -18.80
CA THR A 762 -23.78 -5.21 -19.22
C THR A 762 -24.61 -6.47 -18.99
N SER A 763 -25.28 -6.56 -17.83
CA SER A 763 -26.32 -7.55 -17.59
C SER A 763 -27.55 -7.17 -18.41
N ALA A 764 -27.90 -8.01 -19.38
CA ALA A 764 -29.19 -7.96 -20.03
C ALA A 764 -30.28 -8.28 -18.99
N ALA A 765 -30.97 -7.24 -18.50
CA ALA A 765 -32.21 -7.41 -17.76
C ALA A 765 -33.33 -7.68 -18.78
N VAL A 766 -33.68 -8.97 -18.94
CA VAL A 766 -34.95 -9.38 -19.53
C VAL A 766 -36.01 -9.17 -18.47
N ALA A 767 -36.79 -8.10 -18.60
CA ALA A 767 -38.02 -7.91 -17.83
C ALA A 767 -39.10 -8.82 -18.41
N ALA A 768 -39.43 -9.90 -17.70
CA ALA A 768 -40.63 -10.69 -17.96
C ALA A 768 -41.82 -10.01 -17.25
N GLN A 769 -42.82 -9.60 -18.03
CA GLN A 769 -44.14 -9.24 -17.52
C GLN A 769 -44.96 -10.51 -17.22
N PRO A 770 -45.87 -10.49 -16.23
CA PRO A 770 -46.76 -11.60 -15.96
C PRO A 770 -48.00 -11.52 -16.86
N SER A 771 -48.35 -12.62 -17.52
CA SER A 771 -49.66 -12.80 -18.15
C SER A 771 -50.43 -13.93 -17.46
N ASN A 772 -51.61 -13.56 -16.98
CA ASN A 772 -52.65 -14.43 -16.43
C ASN A 772 -53.01 -15.59 -17.38
N ARG A 773 -52.87 -16.82 -16.91
CA ARG A 773 -53.92 -17.85 -16.71
C ARG A 773 -53.29 -19.21 -16.50
#